data_AF-D6X595-F1
#
_entry.id   AF-D6X595-F1
#
_cell.length_a   1.000
_cell.length_b   1.000
_cell.length_c   1.000
_cell.angle_alpha   90.00
_cell.angle_beta   90.00
_cell.angle_gamma   90.00
#
_symmetry.space_group_name_H-M   'P 1'
#
loop_
_entity.id
_entity.type
_entity.pdbx_description
1 polymer ?
#
loop_
_entity_poly.entity_id
_entity_poly.type
_entity_poly.pdbx_seq_one_letter_code
_entity_poly.pdbx_strand_id
1 'polypeptide(L)'
;MQTSQEHAYPAHWEADVVLRDGGTARIRPITPEDAHRLVSFYEQVSDESKYYRFFAPYPRLSDKDVHRFTHHDYVDRVGLAVTVGGEFIATVRYDRINAQGRPASAPADEAEVAFLVQDAHQGRGVASALLEHIAAVARERGIRRFAAEVLPANSKMIKVFRDAGYTQKRSFEDGSVHLTLDLEPTAESLAVQRGREQRAEARSVQRLLAPGSVAVVGAGRLPGGVGRTALRNLLDGGFTGRVYAVNHAFTQEQREIDGVPAVRSVGEIGEPVDLAIVAVPAERVPEVVADCGEHGVQGLVVLSAGYAESGRAGRERQRELVRQARSYGMRIIGPNSFGIISTSDTVRLNASLAPEAPVPGRIGLFTQSGAIGIALLSGLHRRGAGLSSFISSGNRADVSGNDFLQYWHEDPDTDVVLMYLESIGNPRKFTRLARRTAAVKPVVVVKGARHSGSVPPGHAVPFTRIPDATVGALLRQAGVIRVDTVTELVDAGLMLAGQPLPRGPRVAILGNSESLGLLTYDACLTEGLRPLPPRDLTTAATPSDFRAALAQALVDDDCDAVVVTAIPWVGENGVTESGDGEVLAAALRDASATAPAKPVAVVHVEMGALADALAAAASTAPRSDRSDGGGPADGADPDGEHGQAVAGPGTLSEAPDPAAGRPGPTGPTAAPGGAETADAPSPGADTRRIPAYPAA
;
A
#
# COMPACT_ATOMS: atom_id res chain seq x y z
N MET A 1 -47.92 -20.21 14.65
CA MET A 1 -46.61 -20.82 14.35
C MET A 1 -45.54 -19.83 14.73
N GLN A 2 -44.89 -20.00 15.88
CA GLN A 2 -43.62 -19.32 16.16
C GLN A 2 -42.56 -20.06 15.34
N THR A 3 -42.10 -19.49 14.24
CA THR A 3 -40.83 -19.91 13.63
C THR A 3 -39.75 -19.68 14.67
N SER A 4 -39.17 -20.78 15.19
CA SER A 4 -38.04 -20.74 16.12
C SER A 4 -36.94 -19.84 15.55
N GLN A 5 -36.36 -18.95 16.37
CA GLN A 5 -35.33 -17.97 15.96
C GLN A 5 -34.13 -18.63 15.23
N GLU A 6 -33.90 -19.92 15.41
CA GLU A 6 -32.82 -20.68 14.77
C GLU A 6 -32.91 -20.77 13.24
N HIS A 7 -34.13 -20.67 12.67
CA HIS A 7 -34.38 -20.75 11.23
C HIS A 7 -34.49 -19.37 10.56
N ALA A 8 -34.25 -18.28 11.32
CA ALA A 8 -34.24 -16.94 10.77
C ALA A 8 -32.99 -16.70 9.92
N TYR A 9 -33.10 -15.79 8.94
CA TYR A 9 -31.97 -15.42 8.08
C TYR A 9 -30.77 -14.92 8.92
N PRO A 10 -29.60 -15.59 8.84
CA PRO A 10 -28.45 -15.28 9.68
C PRO A 10 -27.62 -14.16 9.05
N ALA A 11 -28.06 -12.91 9.23
CA ALA A 11 -27.41 -11.74 8.64
C ALA A 11 -25.93 -11.56 9.07
N HIS A 12 -25.53 -12.09 10.23
CA HIS A 12 -24.14 -12.04 10.71
C HIS A 12 -23.20 -12.97 9.93
N TRP A 13 -23.72 -13.86 9.10
CA TRP A 13 -22.93 -14.67 8.16
C TRP A 13 -22.61 -13.92 6.87
N GLU A 14 -23.11 -12.72 6.65
CA GLU A 14 -22.71 -11.96 5.48
C GLU A 14 -21.31 -11.34 5.65
N ALA A 15 -20.46 -11.47 4.65
CA ALA A 15 -19.11 -10.91 4.67
C ALA A 15 -18.65 -10.44 3.29
N ASP A 16 -17.87 -9.37 3.26
CA ASP A 16 -17.11 -9.00 2.07
C ASP A 16 -15.72 -9.62 2.18
N VAL A 17 -15.28 -10.28 1.11
CA VAL A 17 -13.97 -10.92 1.04
C VAL A 17 -13.13 -10.29 -0.08
N VAL A 18 -11.82 -10.24 0.14
CA VAL A 18 -10.85 -9.89 -0.90
C VAL A 18 -10.39 -11.17 -1.58
N LEU A 19 -10.52 -11.22 -2.89
CA LEU A 19 -10.15 -12.34 -3.72
C LEU A 19 -8.65 -12.30 -4.03
N ARG A 20 -8.10 -13.44 -4.49
CA ARG A 20 -6.67 -13.59 -4.78
C ARG A 20 -6.18 -12.61 -5.85
N ASP A 21 -7.07 -12.22 -6.74
CA ASP A 21 -6.76 -11.28 -7.79
C ASP A 21 -6.68 -9.84 -7.27
N GLY A 22 -7.23 -9.53 -6.10
CA GLY A 22 -7.31 -8.21 -5.45
C GLY A 22 -8.71 -7.57 -5.47
N GLY A 23 -9.68 -8.14 -6.20
CA GLY A 23 -11.06 -7.65 -6.23
C GLY A 23 -11.86 -8.07 -5.00
N THR A 24 -13.06 -7.52 -4.81
CA THR A 24 -13.97 -7.95 -3.73
C THR A 24 -15.11 -8.82 -4.22
N ALA A 25 -15.67 -9.61 -3.30
CA ALA A 25 -16.93 -10.31 -3.50
C ALA A 25 -17.70 -10.38 -2.18
N ARG A 26 -19.03 -10.53 -2.27
CA ARG A 26 -19.91 -10.69 -1.10
C ARG A 26 -20.22 -12.17 -0.91
N ILE A 27 -20.04 -12.70 0.30
CA ILE A 27 -20.56 -13.99 0.72
C ILE A 27 -21.82 -13.74 1.55
N ARG A 28 -22.92 -14.44 1.24
CA ARG A 28 -24.15 -14.40 2.05
C ARG A 28 -24.95 -15.71 1.98
N PRO A 29 -25.84 -15.97 2.95
CA PRO A 29 -26.79 -17.07 2.85
C PRO A 29 -27.70 -16.95 1.61
N ILE A 30 -28.01 -18.09 1.00
CA ILE A 30 -28.95 -18.22 -0.12
C ILE A 30 -30.37 -18.19 0.43
N THR A 31 -31.25 -17.41 -0.21
CA THR A 31 -32.67 -17.33 0.14
C THR A 31 -33.57 -17.90 -0.97
N PRO A 32 -34.85 -18.19 -0.69
CA PRO A 32 -35.81 -18.62 -1.72
C PRO A 32 -35.91 -17.68 -2.93
N GLU A 33 -35.71 -16.38 -2.74
CA GLU A 33 -35.77 -15.35 -3.78
C GLU A 33 -34.61 -15.45 -4.79
N ASP A 34 -33.55 -16.20 -4.48
CA ASP A 34 -32.40 -16.38 -5.36
C ASP A 34 -32.62 -17.43 -6.46
N ALA A 35 -33.82 -18.01 -6.58
CA ALA A 35 -34.13 -19.05 -7.57
C ALA A 35 -33.70 -18.65 -9.00
N HIS A 36 -34.04 -17.43 -9.44
CA HIS A 36 -33.65 -16.93 -10.76
C HIS A 36 -32.14 -16.72 -10.90
N ARG A 37 -31.48 -16.20 -9.86
CA ARG A 37 -30.02 -15.98 -9.86
C ARG A 37 -29.27 -17.30 -9.92
N LEU A 38 -29.75 -18.31 -9.19
CA LEU A 38 -29.17 -19.65 -9.20
C LEU A 38 -29.27 -20.29 -10.60
N VAL A 39 -30.42 -20.16 -11.28
CA VAL A 39 -30.60 -20.68 -12.64
C VAL A 39 -29.69 -19.95 -13.63
N SER A 40 -29.67 -18.61 -13.60
CA SER A 40 -28.79 -17.78 -14.44
C SER A 40 -27.32 -18.16 -14.27
N PHE A 41 -26.85 -18.27 -13.03
CA PHE A 41 -25.50 -18.74 -12.71
C PHE A 41 -25.25 -20.14 -13.26
N TYR A 42 -26.18 -21.07 -13.07
CA TYR A 42 -26.03 -22.46 -13.52
C TYR A 42 -25.87 -22.57 -15.04
N GLU A 43 -26.56 -21.74 -15.81
CA GLU A 43 -26.45 -21.68 -17.26
C GLU A 43 -25.06 -21.23 -17.73
N GLN A 44 -24.37 -20.42 -16.93
CA GLN A 44 -23.02 -19.91 -17.23
C GLN A 44 -21.89 -20.84 -16.77
N VAL A 45 -22.20 -21.93 -16.05
CA VAL A 45 -21.22 -22.94 -15.65
C VAL A 45 -21.01 -23.95 -16.79
N SER A 46 -19.77 -24.34 -17.04
CA SER A 46 -19.43 -25.34 -18.04
C SER A 46 -20.00 -26.73 -17.71
N ASP A 47 -20.26 -27.53 -18.74
CA ASP A 47 -20.73 -28.91 -18.56
C ASP A 47 -19.73 -29.77 -17.80
N GLU A 48 -18.43 -29.50 -17.93
CA GLU A 48 -17.36 -30.15 -17.16
C GLU A 48 -17.50 -29.84 -15.66
N SER A 49 -17.64 -28.56 -15.30
CA SER A 49 -17.83 -28.12 -13.91
C SER A 49 -19.14 -28.68 -13.31
N LYS A 50 -20.22 -28.79 -14.11
CA LYS A 50 -21.46 -29.48 -13.71
C LYS A 50 -21.24 -30.97 -13.48
N TYR A 51 -20.57 -31.64 -14.41
CA TYR A 51 -20.25 -33.06 -14.30
C TYR A 51 -19.42 -33.37 -13.05
N TYR A 52 -18.40 -32.56 -12.76
CA TYR A 52 -17.61 -32.69 -11.53
C TYR A 52 -18.38 -32.45 -10.25
N ARG A 53 -19.48 -31.69 -10.29
CA ARG A 53 -20.33 -31.41 -9.13
C ARG A 53 -21.39 -32.48 -8.88
N PHE A 54 -21.99 -33.02 -9.94
CA PHE A 54 -23.13 -33.94 -9.84
C PHE A 54 -22.81 -35.38 -10.21
N PHE A 55 -21.57 -35.67 -10.65
CA PHE A 55 -21.10 -36.99 -11.03
C PHE A 55 -21.87 -37.62 -12.21
N ALA A 56 -22.67 -36.81 -12.91
CA ALA A 56 -23.52 -37.21 -14.02
C ALA A 56 -23.79 -36.01 -14.95
N PRO A 57 -24.17 -36.25 -16.22
CA PRO A 57 -24.66 -35.19 -17.11
C PRO A 57 -25.86 -34.47 -16.49
N TYR A 58 -25.68 -33.21 -16.11
CA TYR A 58 -26.70 -32.41 -15.41
C TYR A 58 -26.90 -31.06 -16.12
N PRO A 59 -27.42 -31.04 -17.36
CA PRO A 59 -27.39 -29.84 -18.21
C PRO A 59 -28.23 -28.67 -17.66
N ARG A 60 -29.32 -28.96 -16.94
CA ARG A 60 -30.23 -27.98 -16.35
C ARG A 60 -30.68 -28.42 -14.96
N LEU A 61 -31.04 -27.46 -14.11
CA LEU A 61 -31.69 -27.72 -12.83
C LEU A 61 -33.19 -27.94 -13.04
N SER A 62 -33.77 -28.96 -12.40
CA SER A 62 -35.23 -29.09 -12.32
C SER A 62 -35.81 -28.13 -11.28
N ASP A 63 -37.12 -27.84 -11.34
CA ASP A 63 -37.79 -27.00 -10.33
C ASP A 63 -37.59 -27.54 -8.90
N LYS A 64 -37.51 -28.87 -8.77
CA LYS A 64 -37.24 -29.54 -7.50
C LYS A 64 -35.83 -29.27 -7.00
N ASP A 65 -34.83 -29.22 -7.89
CA ASP A 65 -33.45 -28.89 -7.52
C ASP A 65 -33.31 -27.44 -7.14
N VAL A 66 -33.92 -26.53 -7.91
CA VAL A 66 -33.94 -25.10 -7.62
C VAL A 66 -34.55 -24.88 -6.23
N HIS A 67 -35.71 -25.48 -5.95
CA HIS A 67 -36.31 -25.42 -4.62
C HIS A 67 -35.38 -25.97 -3.54
N ARG A 68 -34.80 -27.17 -3.75
CA ARG A 68 -33.88 -27.80 -2.80
C ARG A 68 -32.63 -26.94 -2.53
N PHE A 69 -32.13 -26.21 -3.52
CA PHE A 69 -30.90 -25.42 -3.45
C PHE A 69 -31.13 -23.96 -3.04
N THR A 70 -32.37 -23.52 -2.83
CA THR A 70 -32.68 -22.18 -2.30
C THR A 70 -33.40 -22.21 -0.95
N HIS A 71 -34.05 -23.31 -0.60
CA HIS A 71 -34.79 -23.47 0.65
C HIS A 71 -33.94 -24.23 1.68
N HIS A 72 -33.19 -23.46 2.47
CA HIS A 72 -32.32 -23.92 3.54
C HIS A 72 -32.93 -23.58 4.91
N ASP A 73 -32.72 -24.44 5.91
CA ASP A 73 -33.18 -24.22 7.28
C ASP A 73 -32.17 -23.43 8.14
N TYR A 74 -30.96 -23.19 7.61
CA TYR A 74 -29.84 -22.52 8.27
C TYR A 74 -29.30 -23.24 9.53
N VAL A 75 -29.63 -24.53 9.71
CA VAL A 75 -29.23 -25.35 10.86
C VAL A 75 -28.59 -26.66 10.41
N ASP A 76 -29.34 -27.49 9.70
CA ASP A 76 -28.91 -28.80 9.19
C ASP A 76 -28.60 -28.72 7.69
N ARG A 77 -29.22 -27.77 7.00
CA ARG A 77 -28.97 -27.49 5.58
C ARG A 77 -28.66 -26.02 5.44
N VAL A 78 -27.43 -25.72 5.00
CA VAL A 78 -26.97 -24.35 4.78
C VAL A 78 -26.46 -24.22 3.37
N GLY A 79 -26.87 -23.15 2.69
CA GLY A 79 -26.31 -22.72 1.42
C GLY A 79 -25.83 -21.27 1.50
N LEU A 80 -24.64 -21.01 0.98
CA LEU A 80 -24.08 -19.68 0.81
C LEU A 80 -23.77 -19.44 -0.68
N ALA A 81 -23.95 -18.19 -1.10
CA ALA A 81 -23.55 -17.73 -2.43
C ALA A 81 -22.46 -16.66 -2.31
N VAL A 82 -21.60 -16.63 -3.32
CA VAL A 82 -20.68 -15.52 -3.58
C VAL A 82 -21.25 -14.68 -4.70
N THR A 83 -21.34 -13.38 -4.50
CA THR A 83 -21.88 -12.46 -5.49
C THR A 83 -20.93 -11.32 -5.87
N VAL A 84 -20.97 -10.94 -7.14
CA VAL A 84 -20.35 -9.75 -7.74
C VAL A 84 -21.37 -9.14 -8.69
N GLY A 85 -21.60 -7.83 -8.64
CA GLY A 85 -22.70 -7.13 -9.31
C GLY A 85 -24.09 -7.58 -8.86
N GLY A 86 -24.20 -8.26 -7.70
CA GLY A 86 -25.44 -8.93 -7.27
C GLY A 86 -25.70 -10.29 -7.93
N GLU A 87 -24.88 -10.69 -8.91
CA GLU A 87 -24.96 -11.96 -9.61
C GLU A 87 -24.16 -13.05 -8.90
N PHE A 88 -24.64 -14.30 -8.96
CA PHE A 88 -23.96 -15.44 -8.37
C PHE A 88 -22.74 -15.81 -9.21
N ILE A 89 -21.58 -15.92 -8.57
CA ILE A 89 -20.34 -16.41 -9.21
C ILE A 89 -19.90 -17.77 -8.63
N ALA A 90 -20.42 -18.13 -7.46
CA ALA A 90 -20.20 -19.41 -6.83
C ALA A 90 -21.26 -19.72 -5.75
N THR A 91 -21.44 -20.99 -5.46
CA THR A 91 -22.25 -21.48 -4.33
C THR A 91 -21.51 -22.54 -3.55
N VAL A 92 -21.78 -22.61 -2.25
CA VAL A 92 -21.40 -23.74 -1.39
C VAL A 92 -22.60 -24.14 -0.56
N ARG A 93 -22.72 -25.43 -0.29
CA ARG A 93 -23.72 -25.93 0.64
C ARG A 93 -23.17 -27.05 1.50
N TYR A 94 -23.72 -27.18 2.70
CA TYR A 94 -23.62 -28.43 3.44
C TYR A 94 -25.00 -28.96 3.84
N ASP A 95 -25.12 -30.27 3.91
CA ASP A 95 -26.24 -31.00 4.51
C ASP A 95 -25.67 -31.85 5.67
N ARG A 96 -26.21 -31.75 6.89
CA ARG A 96 -25.79 -32.57 8.04
C ARG A 96 -26.12 -34.04 7.80
N ILE A 97 -25.16 -34.91 8.11
CA ILE A 97 -25.26 -36.36 7.88
C ILE A 97 -24.94 -37.17 9.14
N ASN A 98 -25.48 -38.39 9.21
CA ASN A 98 -25.07 -39.38 10.20
C ASN A 98 -23.85 -40.19 9.70
N ALA A 99 -23.40 -41.14 10.52
CA ALA A 99 -22.27 -42.02 10.20
C ALA A 99 -22.48 -42.90 8.94
N GLN A 100 -23.70 -43.01 8.42
CA GLN A 100 -24.04 -43.73 7.20
C GLN A 100 -24.29 -42.79 6.00
N GLY A 101 -23.93 -41.51 6.10
CA GLY A 101 -24.10 -40.53 5.02
C GLY A 101 -25.54 -40.09 4.76
N ARG A 102 -26.49 -40.40 5.66
CA ARG A 102 -27.90 -40.02 5.49
C ARG A 102 -28.20 -38.69 6.19
N PRO A 103 -29.14 -37.87 5.66
CA PRO A 103 -29.56 -36.63 6.31
C PRO A 103 -29.90 -36.84 7.79
N ALA A 104 -29.36 -35.97 8.64
CA ALA A 104 -29.50 -36.06 10.09
C ALA A 104 -29.63 -34.67 10.71
N SER A 105 -30.01 -34.64 11.99
CA SER A 105 -30.00 -33.46 12.85
C SER A 105 -29.03 -33.66 14.02
N ALA A 106 -28.86 -32.64 14.87
CA ALA A 106 -28.10 -32.77 16.11
C ALA A 106 -28.57 -34.02 16.92
N PRO A 107 -27.66 -34.79 17.54
CA PRO A 107 -26.27 -34.45 17.87
C PRO A 107 -25.21 -34.90 16.85
N ALA A 108 -25.60 -35.31 15.64
CA ALA A 108 -24.61 -35.62 14.59
C ALA A 108 -23.74 -34.39 14.31
N ASP A 109 -22.42 -34.57 14.19
CA ASP A 109 -21.45 -33.48 14.06
C ASP A 109 -20.68 -33.49 12.72
N GLU A 110 -21.22 -34.20 11.74
CA GLU A 110 -20.66 -34.33 10.40
C GLU A 110 -21.63 -33.77 9.35
N ALA A 111 -21.10 -33.14 8.30
CA ALA A 111 -21.89 -32.65 7.18
C ALA A 111 -21.22 -32.91 5.84
N GLU A 112 -22.01 -33.29 4.84
CA GLU A 112 -21.53 -33.37 3.45
C GLU A 112 -21.46 -31.95 2.87
N VAL A 113 -20.31 -31.55 2.31
CA VAL A 113 -20.10 -30.22 1.73
C VAL A 113 -19.86 -30.30 0.23
N ALA A 114 -20.45 -29.36 -0.52
CA ALA A 114 -20.28 -29.31 -1.96
C ALA A 114 -20.27 -27.88 -2.52
N PHE A 115 -19.45 -27.68 -3.56
CA PHE A 115 -19.11 -26.37 -4.12
C PHE A 115 -19.40 -26.33 -5.62
N LEU A 116 -19.83 -25.18 -6.13
CA LEU A 116 -19.90 -24.90 -7.55
C LEU A 116 -19.36 -23.49 -7.80
N VAL A 117 -18.39 -23.35 -8.70
CA VAL A 117 -17.78 -22.05 -9.05
C VAL A 117 -17.81 -21.89 -10.55
N GLN A 118 -18.31 -20.75 -11.02
CA GLN A 118 -18.32 -20.41 -12.44
C GLN A 118 -16.90 -20.36 -12.99
N ASP A 119 -16.69 -20.93 -14.19
CA ASP A 119 -15.37 -21.14 -14.79
C ASP A 119 -14.58 -19.82 -14.93
N ALA A 120 -15.23 -18.73 -15.33
CA ALA A 120 -14.63 -17.39 -15.43
C ALA A 120 -14.11 -16.82 -14.09
N HIS A 121 -14.57 -17.38 -12.97
CA HIS A 121 -14.18 -16.95 -11.62
C HIS A 121 -13.24 -17.95 -10.91
N GLN A 122 -12.88 -19.06 -11.57
CA GLN A 122 -11.90 -20.01 -11.04
C GLN A 122 -10.51 -19.38 -10.96
N GLY A 123 -9.67 -19.88 -10.04
CA GLY A 123 -8.32 -19.34 -9.83
C GLY A 123 -8.26 -18.03 -9.01
N ARG A 124 -9.39 -17.34 -8.82
CA ARG A 124 -9.50 -16.10 -8.01
C ARG A 124 -9.59 -16.35 -6.50
N GLY A 125 -9.49 -17.60 -6.04
CA GLY A 125 -9.56 -17.96 -4.62
C GLY A 125 -10.98 -18.06 -4.03
N VAL A 126 -12.01 -18.00 -4.87
CA VAL A 126 -13.43 -18.03 -4.46
C VAL A 126 -13.78 -19.28 -3.65
N ALA A 127 -13.39 -20.48 -4.12
CA ALA A 127 -13.64 -21.73 -3.42
C ALA A 127 -12.98 -21.78 -2.04
N SER A 128 -11.76 -21.25 -1.92
CA SER A 128 -11.03 -21.15 -0.65
C SER A 128 -11.74 -20.24 0.35
N ALA A 129 -12.18 -19.06 -0.09
CA ALA A 129 -12.94 -18.13 0.74
C ALA A 129 -14.29 -18.74 1.18
N LEU A 130 -15.00 -19.41 0.27
CA LEU A 130 -16.23 -20.14 0.59
C LEU A 130 -16.00 -21.25 1.63
N LEU A 131 -14.93 -22.04 1.46
CA LEU A 131 -14.61 -23.15 2.36
C LEU A 131 -14.30 -22.64 3.78
N GLU A 132 -13.52 -21.56 3.91
CA GLU A 132 -13.24 -20.92 5.19
C GLU A 132 -14.52 -20.40 5.85
N HIS A 133 -15.38 -19.75 5.08
CA HIS A 133 -16.61 -19.14 5.58
C HIS A 133 -17.66 -20.18 5.98
N ILE A 134 -17.91 -21.18 5.13
CA ILE A 134 -18.86 -22.26 5.44
C ILE A 134 -18.38 -23.12 6.62
N ALA A 135 -17.07 -23.31 6.79
CA ALA A 135 -16.52 -24.01 7.95
C ALA A 135 -16.78 -23.24 9.25
N ALA A 136 -16.66 -21.91 9.24
CA ALA A 136 -16.99 -21.08 10.39
C ALA A 136 -18.49 -21.16 10.74
N VAL A 137 -19.36 -21.12 9.72
CA VAL A 137 -20.80 -21.29 9.85
C VAL A 137 -21.17 -22.67 10.40
N ALA A 138 -20.57 -23.72 9.87
CA ALA A 138 -20.85 -25.10 10.30
C ALA A 138 -20.43 -25.34 11.76
N ARG A 139 -19.30 -24.78 12.19
CA ARG A 139 -18.86 -24.80 13.60
C ARG A 139 -19.86 -24.13 14.54
N GLU A 140 -20.46 -23.02 14.14
CA GLU A 140 -21.53 -22.36 14.92
C GLU A 140 -22.75 -23.27 15.10
N ARG A 141 -22.97 -24.21 14.15
CA ARG A 141 -24.02 -25.23 14.20
C ARG A 141 -23.57 -26.58 14.77
N GLY A 142 -22.41 -26.62 15.43
CA GLY A 142 -21.90 -27.83 16.09
C GLY A 142 -21.36 -28.91 15.15
N ILE A 143 -21.12 -28.59 13.88
CA ILE A 143 -20.41 -29.48 12.96
C ILE A 143 -18.92 -29.41 13.27
N ARG A 144 -18.30 -30.58 13.46
CA ARG A 144 -16.87 -30.74 13.67
C ARG A 144 -16.14 -31.21 12.42
N ARG A 145 -16.83 -31.92 11.52
CA ARG A 145 -16.21 -32.45 10.30
C ARG A 145 -17.05 -32.23 9.06
N PHE A 146 -16.38 -31.98 7.93
CA PHE A 146 -17.00 -32.14 6.61
C PHE A 146 -16.58 -33.45 5.95
N ALA A 147 -17.53 -34.07 5.26
CA ALA A 147 -17.27 -35.07 4.24
C ALA A 147 -17.45 -34.44 2.86
N ALA A 148 -16.55 -34.72 1.92
CA ALA A 148 -16.66 -34.27 0.54
C ALA A 148 -16.26 -35.40 -0.40
N GLU A 149 -17.08 -35.65 -1.41
CA GLU A 149 -16.74 -36.54 -2.50
C GLU A 149 -16.26 -35.71 -3.70
N VAL A 150 -15.15 -36.13 -4.30
CA VAL A 150 -14.56 -35.44 -5.44
C VAL A 150 -14.11 -36.46 -6.47
N LEU A 151 -14.48 -36.29 -7.74
CA LEU A 151 -13.95 -37.14 -8.81
C LEU A 151 -12.42 -37.02 -8.89
N PRO A 152 -11.67 -38.13 -9.07
CA PRO A 152 -10.20 -38.11 -9.17
C PRO A 152 -9.67 -37.15 -10.24
N ALA A 153 -10.43 -36.95 -11.32
CA ALA A 153 -10.10 -36.01 -12.40
C ALA A 153 -10.14 -34.53 -11.97
N ASN A 154 -10.89 -34.18 -10.93
CA ASN A 154 -11.02 -32.80 -10.43
C ASN A 154 -9.83 -32.41 -9.53
N SER A 155 -8.64 -32.37 -10.14
CA SER A 155 -7.39 -31.98 -9.50
C SER A 155 -7.44 -30.58 -8.87
N LYS A 156 -8.23 -29.66 -9.44
CA LYS A 156 -8.44 -28.30 -8.93
C LYS A 156 -9.09 -28.32 -7.54
N MET A 157 -10.20 -29.04 -7.36
CA MET A 157 -10.87 -29.13 -6.05
C MET A 157 -10.04 -29.89 -5.03
N ILE A 158 -9.38 -30.99 -5.43
CA ILE A 158 -8.44 -31.72 -4.56
C ILE A 158 -7.35 -30.77 -4.04
N LYS A 159 -6.84 -29.88 -4.90
CA LYS A 159 -5.85 -28.87 -4.50
C LYS A 159 -6.44 -27.85 -3.52
N VAL A 160 -7.67 -27.37 -3.71
CA VAL A 160 -8.32 -26.42 -2.77
C VAL A 160 -8.40 -27.01 -1.35
N PHE A 161 -8.84 -28.27 -1.23
CA PHE A 161 -8.91 -28.94 0.08
C PHE A 161 -7.53 -29.16 0.70
N ARG A 162 -6.54 -29.58 -0.10
CA ARG A 162 -5.16 -29.75 0.36
C ARG A 162 -4.56 -28.43 0.82
N ASP A 163 -4.66 -27.38 0.00
CA ASP A 163 -4.12 -26.07 0.28
C ASP A 163 -4.78 -25.45 1.52
N ALA A 164 -5.98 -25.86 1.90
CA ALA A 164 -6.64 -25.43 3.13
C ALA A 164 -6.19 -26.17 4.39
N GLY A 165 -5.18 -27.05 4.27
CA GLY A 165 -4.49 -27.67 5.40
C GLY A 165 -5.24 -28.86 5.99
N TYR A 166 -6.09 -29.51 5.19
CA TYR A 166 -6.97 -30.56 5.67
C TYR A 166 -6.46 -31.97 5.37
N THR A 167 -6.59 -32.85 6.36
CA THR A 167 -6.03 -34.21 6.35
C THR A 167 -6.83 -35.14 5.45
N GLN A 168 -6.24 -35.50 4.31
CA GLN A 168 -6.87 -36.38 3.34
C GLN A 168 -6.78 -37.86 3.77
N LYS A 169 -7.92 -38.48 4.10
CA LYS A 169 -8.04 -39.95 4.09
C LYS A 169 -8.59 -40.37 2.74
N ARG A 170 -7.73 -40.83 1.83
CA ARG A 170 -8.17 -41.37 0.53
C ARG A 170 -8.71 -42.78 0.74
N SER A 171 -10.01 -42.97 0.62
CA SER A 171 -10.56 -44.24 0.15
C SER A 171 -10.89 -44.08 -1.33
N PHE A 172 -10.46 -45.05 -2.13
CA PHE A 172 -10.96 -45.22 -3.49
C PHE A 172 -12.10 -46.23 -3.38
N GLU A 173 -13.30 -45.73 -3.11
CA GLU A 173 -14.54 -46.50 -3.22
C GLU A 173 -15.33 -45.91 -4.39
N ASP A 174 -15.91 -46.78 -5.22
CA ASP A 174 -16.84 -46.41 -6.31
C ASP A 174 -16.36 -45.33 -7.31
N GLY A 175 -15.04 -45.20 -7.51
CA GLY A 175 -14.46 -44.29 -8.52
C GLY A 175 -14.44 -42.81 -8.13
N SER A 176 -14.79 -42.46 -6.89
CA SER A 176 -14.65 -41.12 -6.31
C SER A 176 -13.54 -41.09 -5.25
N VAL A 177 -13.03 -39.89 -4.94
CA VAL A 177 -12.11 -39.67 -3.81
C VAL A 177 -12.94 -39.12 -2.66
N HIS A 178 -13.06 -39.88 -1.58
CA HIS A 178 -13.66 -39.38 -0.34
C HIS A 178 -12.64 -38.54 0.44
N LEU A 179 -13.05 -37.37 0.92
CA LEU A 179 -12.25 -36.43 1.69
C LEU A 179 -12.98 -36.11 2.99
N THR A 180 -12.31 -36.29 4.13
CA THR A 180 -12.80 -35.82 5.43
C THR A 180 -12.01 -34.58 5.84
N LEU A 181 -12.71 -33.60 6.39
CA LEU A 181 -12.20 -32.29 6.76
C LEU A 181 -12.48 -32.05 8.25
N ASP A 182 -11.45 -31.91 9.08
CA ASP A 182 -11.65 -31.43 10.45
C ASP A 182 -11.78 -29.91 10.46
N LEU A 183 -12.82 -29.37 11.10
CA LEU A 183 -13.08 -27.93 11.13
C LEU A 183 -12.36 -27.22 12.27
N GLU A 184 -11.75 -27.94 13.21
CA GLU A 184 -10.92 -27.33 14.24
C GLU A 184 -9.65 -26.71 13.61
N PRO A 185 -9.42 -25.39 13.74
CA PRO A 185 -8.25 -24.76 13.12
C PRO A 185 -6.94 -25.28 13.70
N THR A 186 -6.02 -25.72 12.83
CA THR A 186 -4.66 -26.07 13.19
C THR A 186 -3.72 -24.87 13.00
N ALA A 187 -2.52 -24.91 13.59
CA ALA A 187 -1.52 -23.87 13.38
C ALA A 187 -1.16 -23.71 11.88
N GLU A 188 -1.09 -24.81 11.15
CA GLU A 188 -0.83 -24.84 9.71
C GLU A 188 -1.99 -24.23 8.91
N SER A 189 -3.24 -24.61 9.18
CA SER A 189 -4.39 -24.05 8.45
C SER A 189 -4.54 -22.56 8.69
N LEU A 190 -4.30 -22.09 9.92
CA LEU A 190 -4.27 -20.67 10.26
C LEU A 190 -3.13 -19.93 9.54
N ALA A 191 -1.95 -20.52 9.42
CA ALA A 191 -0.82 -19.92 8.69
C ALA A 191 -1.14 -19.77 7.20
N VAL A 192 -1.74 -20.78 6.58
CA VAL A 192 -2.16 -20.72 5.17
C VAL A 192 -3.25 -19.68 4.95
N GLN A 193 -4.29 -19.65 5.81
CA GLN A 193 -5.34 -18.62 5.75
C GLN A 193 -4.74 -17.20 5.80
N ARG A 194 -3.82 -16.96 6.76
CA ARG A 194 -3.13 -15.67 6.89
C ARG A 194 -2.27 -15.32 5.68
N GLY A 195 -1.59 -16.29 5.08
CA GLY A 195 -0.80 -16.09 3.86
C GLY A 195 -1.65 -15.84 2.62
N ARG A 196 -2.90 -16.32 2.58
CA ARG A 196 -3.86 -15.95 1.52
C ARG A 196 -4.41 -14.54 1.75
N GLU A 197 -4.85 -14.25 2.97
CA GLU A 197 -5.34 -12.93 3.40
C GLU A 197 -4.32 -11.86 3.01
N GLN A 198 -3.05 -12.06 3.36
CA GLN A 198 -1.97 -11.13 3.06
C GLN A 198 -1.77 -10.91 1.56
N ARG A 199 -1.64 -11.97 0.74
CA ARG A 199 -1.46 -11.83 -0.71
C ARG A 199 -2.66 -11.18 -1.40
N ALA A 200 -3.88 -11.53 -1.00
CA ALA A 200 -5.10 -10.95 -1.55
C ALA A 200 -5.21 -9.45 -1.24
N GLU A 201 -4.96 -9.06 0.02
CA GLU A 201 -4.98 -7.65 0.45
C GLU A 201 -3.85 -6.83 -0.15
N ALA A 202 -2.63 -7.38 -0.21
CA ALA A 202 -1.50 -6.75 -0.88
C ALA A 202 -1.80 -6.51 -2.37
N ARG A 203 -2.37 -7.49 -3.07
CA ARG A 203 -2.76 -7.36 -4.47
C ARG A 203 -3.88 -6.34 -4.68
N SER A 204 -4.84 -6.29 -3.76
CA SER A 204 -5.90 -5.27 -3.73
C SER A 204 -5.33 -3.86 -3.65
N VAL A 205 -4.36 -3.62 -2.76
CA VAL A 205 -3.63 -2.34 -2.68
C VAL A 205 -2.80 -2.07 -3.94
N GLN A 206 -2.11 -3.08 -4.47
CA GLN A 206 -1.28 -2.95 -5.67
C GLN A 206 -2.09 -2.44 -6.87
N ARG A 207 -3.33 -2.91 -7.04
CA ARG A 207 -4.23 -2.42 -8.11
C ARG A 207 -4.54 -0.92 -8.00
N LEU A 208 -4.49 -0.36 -6.79
CA LEU A 208 -4.73 1.07 -6.55
C LEU A 208 -3.46 1.91 -6.78
N LEU A 209 -2.28 1.36 -6.47
CA LEU A 209 -1.00 2.07 -6.58
C LEU A 209 -0.31 1.89 -7.95
N ALA A 210 -0.70 0.89 -8.73
CA ALA A 210 -0.14 0.57 -10.04
C ALA A 210 -1.22 0.36 -11.13
N PRO A 211 -2.14 1.33 -11.34
CA PRO A 211 -3.10 1.25 -12.43
C PRO A 211 -2.42 1.48 -13.79
N GLY A 212 -2.90 0.82 -14.85
CA GLY A 212 -2.51 1.09 -16.23
C GLY A 212 -3.36 2.18 -16.90
N SER A 213 -4.51 2.51 -16.33
CA SER A 213 -5.37 3.60 -16.80
C SER A 213 -6.15 4.27 -15.65
N VAL A 214 -6.31 5.60 -15.76
CA VAL A 214 -6.96 6.44 -14.74
C VAL A 214 -8.02 7.33 -15.39
N ALA A 215 -9.23 7.33 -14.86
CA ALA A 215 -10.29 8.29 -15.19
C ALA A 215 -10.42 9.34 -14.08
N VAL A 216 -10.38 10.63 -14.45
CA VAL A 216 -10.57 11.75 -13.51
C VAL A 216 -11.97 12.31 -13.66
N VAL A 217 -12.88 11.87 -12.78
CA VAL A 217 -14.29 12.25 -12.78
C VAL A 217 -14.49 13.54 -12.01
N GLY A 218 -15.03 14.56 -12.69
CA GLY A 218 -15.18 15.92 -12.15
C GLY A 218 -14.10 16.89 -12.64
N ALA A 219 -13.31 16.53 -13.65
CA ALA A 219 -12.41 17.46 -14.33
C ALA A 219 -13.23 18.54 -15.07
N GLY A 220 -13.30 19.75 -14.52
CA GLY A 220 -14.08 20.87 -15.07
C GLY A 220 -13.48 21.50 -16.33
N ARG A 221 -14.28 22.29 -17.06
CA ARG A 221 -13.81 23.05 -18.23
C ARG A 221 -12.87 24.19 -17.86
N LEU A 222 -13.15 24.87 -16.74
CA LEU A 222 -12.36 25.99 -16.28
C LEU A 222 -11.12 25.49 -15.51
N PRO A 223 -9.96 26.17 -15.64
CA PRO A 223 -8.83 25.93 -14.75
C PRO A 223 -9.24 26.07 -13.28
N GLY A 224 -8.78 25.15 -12.43
CA GLY A 224 -9.05 25.14 -11.00
C GLY A 224 -10.12 24.14 -10.54
N GLY A 225 -10.24 23.99 -9.23
CA GLY A 225 -11.08 22.98 -8.59
C GLY A 225 -10.41 21.61 -8.46
N VAL A 226 -10.95 20.78 -7.56
CA VAL A 226 -10.34 19.51 -7.11
C VAL A 226 -10.03 18.57 -8.27
N GLY A 227 -10.98 18.35 -9.19
CA GLY A 227 -10.78 17.44 -10.32
C GLY A 227 -9.71 17.92 -11.31
N ARG A 228 -9.61 19.23 -11.56
CA ARG A 228 -8.56 19.78 -12.44
C ARG A 228 -7.19 19.77 -11.80
N THR A 229 -7.10 20.02 -10.49
CA THR A 229 -5.86 19.85 -9.73
C THR A 229 -5.39 18.41 -9.76
N ALA A 230 -6.26 17.44 -9.50
CA ALA A 230 -5.89 16.02 -9.55
C ALA A 230 -5.44 15.57 -10.95
N LEU A 231 -6.13 16.03 -12.02
CA LEU A 231 -5.73 15.75 -13.40
C LEU A 231 -4.34 16.30 -13.71
N ARG A 232 -4.06 17.56 -13.35
CA ARG A 232 -2.75 18.17 -13.58
C ARG A 232 -1.65 17.48 -12.79
N ASN A 233 -1.88 17.23 -11.51
CA ASN A 233 -0.91 16.52 -10.66
C ASN A 233 -0.55 15.14 -11.23
N LEU A 234 -1.53 14.42 -11.78
CA LEU A 234 -1.31 13.13 -12.43
C LEU A 234 -0.44 13.26 -13.68
N LEU A 235 -0.68 14.27 -14.52
CA LEU A 235 0.08 14.54 -15.74
C LEU A 235 1.48 15.07 -15.45
N ASP A 236 1.61 16.05 -14.56
CA ASP A 236 2.87 16.66 -14.13
C ASP A 236 3.76 15.63 -13.39
N GLY A 237 3.13 14.66 -12.71
CA GLY A 237 3.81 13.52 -12.12
C GLY A 237 4.42 12.54 -13.13
N GLY A 238 4.07 12.64 -14.42
CA GLY A 238 4.59 11.79 -15.48
C GLY A 238 4.02 10.38 -15.47
N PHE A 239 2.74 10.24 -15.12
CA PHE A 239 2.03 8.96 -15.12
C PHE A 239 2.20 8.23 -16.46
N THR A 240 2.60 6.96 -16.40
CA THR A 240 3.00 6.18 -17.58
C THR A 240 1.82 5.50 -18.28
N GLY A 241 0.66 5.44 -17.62
CA GLY A 241 -0.56 4.84 -18.14
C GLY A 241 -1.45 5.84 -18.90
N ARG A 242 -2.65 5.38 -19.28
CA ARG A 242 -3.64 6.21 -19.98
C ARG A 242 -4.46 7.06 -19.02
N VAL A 243 -4.76 8.30 -19.41
CA VAL A 243 -5.53 9.24 -18.60
C VAL A 243 -6.76 9.71 -19.37
N TYR A 244 -7.91 9.76 -18.68
CA TYR A 244 -9.18 10.21 -19.25
C TYR A 244 -9.79 11.30 -18.36
N ALA A 245 -10.22 12.41 -18.96
CA ALA A 245 -11.00 13.43 -18.27
C ALA A 245 -12.49 13.13 -18.40
N VAL A 246 -13.21 13.01 -17.29
CA VAL A 246 -14.64 12.64 -17.31
C VAL A 246 -15.48 13.75 -16.69
N ASN A 247 -16.41 14.30 -17.46
CA ASN A 247 -17.37 15.27 -16.98
C ASN A 247 -18.65 15.30 -17.82
N HIS A 248 -19.79 15.01 -17.18
CA HIS A 248 -21.13 15.09 -17.80
C HIS A 248 -21.45 16.44 -18.47
N ALA A 249 -20.78 17.53 -18.07
CA ALA A 249 -21.01 18.88 -18.60
C ALA A 249 -20.24 19.16 -19.90
N PHE A 250 -19.45 18.22 -20.41
CA PHE A 250 -18.79 18.36 -21.70
C PHE A 250 -19.80 18.26 -22.86
N THR A 251 -19.60 19.10 -23.88
CA THR A 251 -20.35 19.01 -25.14
C THR A 251 -19.73 17.96 -26.07
N GLN A 252 -20.44 17.55 -27.12
CA GLN A 252 -19.93 16.56 -28.09
C GLN A 252 -18.71 17.07 -28.90
N GLU A 253 -18.51 18.38 -28.97
CA GLU A 253 -17.32 18.97 -29.60
C GLU A 253 -16.10 18.94 -28.67
N GLN A 254 -16.30 18.84 -27.35
CA GLN A 254 -15.21 18.85 -26.37
C GLN A 254 -14.63 17.46 -26.18
N ARG A 255 -13.68 17.10 -27.03
CA ARG A 255 -13.05 15.77 -27.05
C ARG A 255 -11.74 15.67 -26.28
N GLU A 256 -11.22 16.79 -25.78
CA GLU A 256 -9.93 16.84 -25.08
C GLU A 256 -9.89 17.93 -24.00
N ILE A 257 -9.17 17.68 -22.90
CA ILE A 257 -8.76 18.66 -21.88
C ILE A 257 -7.31 18.38 -21.48
N ASP A 258 -6.45 19.40 -21.42
CA ASP A 258 -5.02 19.31 -21.05
C ASP A 258 -4.28 18.15 -21.75
N GLY A 259 -4.53 17.93 -23.04
CA GLY A 259 -3.86 16.88 -23.80
C GLY A 259 -4.45 15.48 -23.66
N VAL A 260 -5.52 15.29 -22.86
CA VAL A 260 -6.13 13.97 -22.62
C VAL A 260 -7.56 13.87 -23.15
N PRO A 261 -8.01 12.69 -23.61
CA PRO A 261 -9.38 12.49 -24.07
C PRO A 261 -10.41 12.89 -23.01
N ALA A 262 -11.40 13.67 -23.44
CA ALA A 262 -12.50 14.14 -22.62
C ALA A 262 -13.81 13.44 -23.01
N VAL A 263 -14.48 12.82 -22.04
CA VAL A 263 -15.73 12.07 -22.21
C VAL A 263 -16.75 12.47 -21.15
N ARG A 264 -18.03 12.15 -21.36
CA ARG A 264 -19.12 12.59 -20.47
C ARG A 264 -19.38 11.60 -19.33
N SER A 265 -19.11 10.33 -19.56
CA SER A 265 -19.19 9.25 -18.58
C SER A 265 -18.04 8.26 -18.77
N VAL A 266 -17.78 7.44 -17.76
CA VAL A 266 -16.75 6.39 -17.81
C VAL A 266 -17.14 5.34 -18.84
N GLY A 267 -18.42 4.98 -18.97
CA GLY A 267 -18.90 4.04 -19.98
C GLY A 267 -18.73 4.47 -21.44
N GLU A 268 -18.39 5.73 -21.73
CA GLU A 268 -18.04 6.18 -23.10
C GLU A 268 -16.58 5.81 -23.48
N ILE A 269 -15.77 5.36 -22.52
CA ILE A 269 -14.37 4.98 -22.76
C ILE A 269 -14.35 3.58 -23.37
N GLY A 270 -13.88 3.43 -24.61
CA GLY A 270 -13.83 2.12 -25.29
C GLY A 270 -12.77 1.14 -24.78
N GLU A 271 -12.00 1.52 -23.77
CA GLU A 271 -10.89 0.75 -23.20
C GLU A 271 -11.07 0.52 -21.69
N PRO A 272 -10.43 -0.52 -21.10
CA PRO A 272 -10.47 -0.76 -19.67
C PRO A 272 -9.91 0.43 -18.86
N VAL A 273 -10.63 0.80 -17.79
CA VAL A 273 -10.20 1.79 -16.79
C VAL A 273 -9.90 1.06 -15.48
N ASP A 274 -8.68 1.19 -14.96
CA ASP A 274 -8.30 0.50 -13.71
C ASP A 274 -8.71 1.29 -12.45
N LEU A 275 -8.49 2.61 -12.46
CA LEU A 275 -8.73 3.50 -11.31
C LEU A 275 -9.55 4.72 -11.71
N ALA A 276 -10.53 5.11 -10.88
CA ALA A 276 -11.23 6.38 -11.03
C ALA A 276 -10.95 7.34 -9.86
N ILE A 277 -10.50 8.55 -10.16
CA ILE A 277 -10.42 9.66 -9.19
C ILE A 277 -11.76 10.39 -9.22
N VAL A 278 -12.47 10.42 -8.09
CA VAL A 278 -13.82 10.97 -7.99
C VAL A 278 -13.78 12.31 -7.25
N ALA A 279 -14.04 13.38 -7.98
CA ALA A 279 -14.02 14.77 -7.52
C ALA A 279 -15.33 15.51 -7.86
N VAL A 280 -16.47 14.86 -7.63
CA VAL A 280 -17.82 15.42 -7.81
C VAL A 280 -18.56 15.57 -6.47
N PRO A 281 -19.60 16.42 -6.35
CA PRO A 281 -20.39 16.51 -5.12
C PRO A 281 -20.91 15.15 -4.63
N ALA A 282 -21.00 14.97 -3.30
CA ALA A 282 -21.33 13.68 -2.67
C ALA A 282 -22.65 13.07 -3.15
N GLU A 283 -23.60 13.90 -3.55
CA GLU A 283 -24.92 13.52 -4.07
C GLU A 283 -24.83 12.80 -5.42
N ARG A 284 -23.77 13.05 -6.20
CA ARG A 284 -23.56 12.49 -7.54
C ARG A 284 -22.62 11.29 -7.56
N VAL A 285 -21.90 11.05 -6.47
CA VAL A 285 -20.99 9.91 -6.36
C VAL A 285 -21.70 8.57 -6.61
N PRO A 286 -22.95 8.32 -6.16
CA PRO A 286 -23.63 7.04 -6.47
C PRO A 286 -23.77 6.75 -7.97
N GLU A 287 -24.04 7.77 -8.80
CA GLU A 287 -24.13 7.62 -10.26
C GLU A 287 -22.76 7.25 -10.84
N VAL A 288 -21.70 7.92 -10.37
CA VAL A 288 -20.31 7.64 -10.80
C VAL A 288 -19.88 6.23 -10.39
N VAL A 289 -20.24 5.77 -9.20
CA VAL A 289 -19.93 4.41 -8.73
C VAL A 289 -20.63 3.36 -9.59
N ALA A 290 -21.87 3.61 -10.01
CA ALA A 290 -22.59 2.70 -10.91
C ALA A 290 -21.91 2.63 -12.28
N ASP A 291 -21.64 3.78 -12.89
CA ASP A 291 -20.96 3.89 -14.20
C ASP A 291 -19.56 3.25 -14.18
N CYS A 292 -18.78 3.48 -13.10
CA CYS A 292 -17.49 2.80 -12.90
C CYS A 292 -17.65 1.28 -12.72
N GLY A 293 -18.67 0.85 -11.98
CA GLY A 293 -18.93 -0.56 -11.72
C GLY A 293 -19.34 -1.34 -12.96
N GLU A 294 -20.21 -0.77 -13.78
CA GLU A 294 -20.63 -1.32 -15.08
C GLU A 294 -19.46 -1.37 -16.08
N HIS A 295 -18.56 -0.39 -16.03
CA HIS A 295 -17.35 -0.36 -16.84
C HIS A 295 -16.24 -1.31 -16.35
N GLY A 296 -16.39 -1.90 -15.15
CA GLY A 296 -15.40 -2.81 -14.57
C GLY A 296 -14.16 -2.14 -13.98
N VAL A 297 -14.29 -0.88 -13.53
CA VAL A 297 -13.24 -0.19 -12.77
C VAL A 297 -12.87 -1.01 -11.53
N GLN A 298 -11.59 -1.02 -11.14
CA GLN A 298 -11.11 -1.86 -10.03
C GLN A 298 -11.07 -1.08 -8.71
N GLY A 299 -10.86 0.23 -8.76
CA GLY A 299 -10.70 1.06 -7.57
C GLY A 299 -11.14 2.52 -7.75
N LEU A 300 -11.51 3.13 -6.63
CA LEU A 300 -11.96 4.51 -6.54
C LEU A 300 -11.10 5.28 -5.54
N VAL A 301 -10.63 6.47 -5.94
CA VAL A 301 -10.07 7.48 -5.03
C VAL A 301 -11.11 8.58 -4.88
N VAL A 302 -11.85 8.56 -3.77
CA VAL A 302 -12.95 9.52 -3.53
C VAL A 302 -12.43 10.71 -2.73
N LEU A 303 -12.15 11.81 -3.44
CA LEU A 303 -11.67 13.05 -2.84
C LEU A 303 -12.79 13.83 -2.15
N SER A 304 -14.03 13.63 -2.59
CA SER A 304 -15.21 14.35 -2.13
C SER A 304 -15.47 14.18 -0.63
N ALA A 305 -15.74 15.30 0.04
CA ALA A 305 -16.29 15.36 1.40
C ALA A 305 -17.83 15.27 1.38
N GLY A 306 -18.48 15.41 2.53
CA GLY A 306 -19.93 15.29 2.72
C GLY A 306 -20.39 13.93 3.24
N TYR A 307 -19.51 13.15 3.87
CA TYR A 307 -19.79 11.79 4.32
C TYR A 307 -19.88 11.70 5.85
N ALA A 308 -19.33 10.65 6.46
CA ALA A 308 -19.53 10.37 7.88
C ALA A 308 -19.00 11.48 8.82
N GLU A 309 -18.13 12.36 8.33
CA GLU A 309 -17.69 13.60 8.99
C GLU A 309 -18.80 14.66 9.09
N SER A 310 -19.82 14.61 8.24
CA SER A 310 -20.97 15.52 8.23
C SER A 310 -22.16 15.03 9.08
N GLY A 311 -21.95 14.04 9.96
CA GLY A 311 -22.97 13.56 10.90
C GLY A 311 -23.70 12.28 10.46
N ARG A 312 -24.97 12.13 10.87
CA ARG A 312 -25.71 10.86 10.70
C ARG A 312 -26.05 10.56 9.24
N ALA A 313 -26.62 11.51 8.51
CA ALA A 313 -26.98 11.33 7.10
C ALA A 313 -25.75 10.98 6.26
N GLY A 314 -24.63 11.65 6.50
CA GLY A 314 -23.37 11.34 5.83
C GLY A 314 -22.78 9.97 6.20
N ARG A 315 -23.01 9.45 7.43
CA ARG A 315 -22.67 8.07 7.79
C ARG A 315 -23.49 7.04 7.01
N GLU A 316 -24.77 7.30 6.81
CA GLU A 316 -25.64 6.44 5.99
C GLU A 316 -25.19 6.46 4.52
N ARG A 317 -24.88 7.65 3.98
CA ARG A 317 -24.29 7.83 2.64
C ARG A 317 -22.96 7.08 2.46
N GLN A 318 -22.07 7.15 3.45
CA GLN A 318 -20.78 6.44 3.41
C GLN A 318 -20.96 4.91 3.40
N ARG A 319 -21.90 4.40 4.19
CA ARG A 319 -22.21 2.97 4.20
C ARG A 319 -22.74 2.52 2.84
N GLU A 320 -23.60 3.33 2.21
CA GLU A 320 -24.10 3.03 0.86
C GLU A 320 -22.99 3.06 -0.18
N LEU A 321 -22.11 4.08 -0.15
CA LEU A 321 -20.94 4.15 -1.03
C LEU A 321 -20.09 2.87 -0.97
N VAL A 322 -19.75 2.41 0.24
CA VAL A 322 -18.94 1.18 0.40
C VAL A 322 -19.70 -0.05 -0.08
N ARG A 323 -21.00 -0.18 0.27
CA ARG A 323 -21.83 -1.31 -0.19
C ARG A 323 -21.89 -1.37 -1.72
N GLN A 324 -22.20 -0.25 -2.36
CA GLN A 324 -22.34 -0.17 -3.81
C GLN A 324 -21.02 -0.52 -4.50
N ALA A 325 -19.89 0.09 -4.09
CA ALA A 325 -18.60 -0.19 -4.70
C ALA A 325 -18.17 -1.66 -4.53
N ARG A 326 -18.28 -2.20 -3.30
CA ARG A 326 -17.92 -3.61 -3.04
C ARG A 326 -18.81 -4.58 -3.79
N SER A 327 -20.08 -4.22 -4.04
CA SER A 327 -20.97 -5.05 -4.86
C SER A 327 -20.41 -5.25 -6.26
N TYR A 328 -19.80 -4.24 -6.87
CA TYR A 328 -19.13 -4.33 -8.18
C TYR A 328 -17.70 -4.91 -8.11
N GLY A 329 -17.21 -5.28 -6.93
CA GLY A 329 -15.84 -5.78 -6.76
C GLY A 329 -14.78 -4.69 -6.59
N MET A 330 -15.20 -3.42 -6.47
CA MET A 330 -14.31 -2.26 -6.35
C MET A 330 -13.82 -2.01 -4.92
N ARG A 331 -12.65 -1.39 -4.81
CA ARG A 331 -12.09 -0.85 -3.55
C ARG A 331 -12.12 0.67 -3.52
N ILE A 332 -12.15 1.24 -2.31
CA ILE A 332 -12.21 2.70 -2.10
C ILE A 332 -11.08 3.19 -1.20
N ILE A 333 -10.36 4.21 -1.69
CA ILE A 333 -9.59 5.14 -0.85
C ILE A 333 -10.48 6.36 -0.55
N GLY A 334 -10.60 6.71 0.73
CA GLY A 334 -11.50 7.78 1.19
C GLY A 334 -12.82 7.25 1.79
N PRO A 335 -13.94 7.99 1.64
CA PRO A 335 -14.05 9.32 1.03
C PRO A 335 -13.35 10.41 1.86
N ASN A 336 -13.47 11.68 1.45
CA ASN A 336 -12.80 12.81 2.08
C ASN A 336 -11.26 12.59 2.15
N SER A 337 -10.70 12.10 1.05
CA SER A 337 -9.28 11.76 0.94
C SER A 337 -8.49 12.89 0.27
N PHE A 338 -7.21 13.01 0.64
CA PHE A 338 -6.25 13.85 -0.09
C PHE A 338 -5.64 13.13 -1.32
N GLY A 339 -5.95 11.85 -1.50
CA GLY A 339 -5.52 11.00 -2.61
C GLY A 339 -4.36 10.07 -2.28
N ILE A 340 -3.76 9.52 -3.33
CA ILE A 340 -2.65 8.57 -3.27
C ILE A 340 -1.53 8.94 -4.25
N ILE A 341 -0.31 8.57 -3.90
CA ILE A 341 0.88 8.74 -4.73
C ILE A 341 1.67 7.43 -4.73
N SER A 342 2.17 7.03 -5.89
CA SER A 342 3.15 5.98 -6.08
C SER A 342 4.27 6.52 -6.96
N THR A 343 5.50 6.54 -6.43
CA THR A 343 6.68 7.08 -7.12
C THR A 343 7.44 6.02 -7.91
N SER A 344 6.93 4.78 -7.97
CA SER A 344 7.53 3.71 -8.77
C SER A 344 7.79 4.19 -10.20
N ASP A 345 9.01 3.97 -10.69
CA ASP A 345 9.44 4.38 -12.04
C ASP A 345 8.61 3.77 -13.16
N THR A 346 7.91 2.67 -12.88
CA THR A 346 7.05 2.00 -13.86
C THR A 346 5.67 2.64 -13.97
N VAL A 347 5.20 3.37 -12.94
CA VAL A 347 3.83 3.89 -12.84
C VAL A 347 3.80 5.41 -12.76
N ARG A 348 4.55 6.02 -11.83
CA ARG A 348 4.55 7.46 -11.53
C ARG A 348 3.13 8.04 -11.32
N LEU A 349 2.37 7.42 -10.41
CA LEU A 349 1.00 7.84 -10.10
C LEU A 349 1.00 8.99 -9.09
N ASN A 350 0.48 10.16 -9.47
CA ASN A 350 0.11 11.22 -8.52
C ASN A 350 -1.39 11.51 -8.61
N ALA A 351 -2.19 10.65 -7.99
CA ALA A 351 -3.64 10.77 -7.88
C ALA A 351 -4.03 11.51 -6.59
N SER A 352 -3.43 12.68 -6.36
CA SER A 352 -3.57 13.43 -5.11
C SER A 352 -3.74 14.93 -5.33
N LEU A 353 -4.00 15.66 -4.24
CA LEU A 353 -4.05 17.11 -4.22
C LEU A 353 -2.75 17.74 -3.71
N ALA A 354 -1.64 16.99 -3.70
CA ALA A 354 -0.33 17.50 -3.29
C ALA A 354 0.09 18.67 -4.18
N PRO A 355 0.57 19.79 -3.62
CA PRO A 355 0.99 20.96 -4.40
C PRO A 355 2.29 20.69 -5.16
N GLU A 356 3.13 19.80 -4.66
CA GLU A 356 4.43 19.42 -5.23
C GLU A 356 4.49 17.91 -5.38
N ALA A 357 5.02 17.44 -6.51
CA ALA A 357 5.27 16.02 -6.73
C ALA A 357 6.41 15.57 -5.81
N PRO A 358 6.22 14.53 -4.98
CA PRO A 358 7.29 14.02 -4.15
C PRO A 358 8.35 13.33 -5.01
N VAL A 359 9.61 13.42 -4.57
CA VAL A 359 10.70 12.70 -5.21
C VAL A 359 10.61 11.19 -4.89
N PRO A 360 11.09 10.30 -5.77
CA PRO A 360 11.20 8.88 -5.46
C PRO A 360 12.11 8.60 -4.26
N GLY A 361 11.74 7.63 -3.44
CA GLY A 361 12.50 7.20 -2.27
C GLY A 361 11.92 5.91 -1.69
N ARG A 362 12.33 5.57 -0.46
CA ARG A 362 12.06 4.24 0.13
C ARG A 362 11.11 4.29 1.34
N ILE A 363 10.40 5.40 1.52
CA ILE A 363 9.49 5.63 2.65
C ILE A 363 8.04 5.45 2.19
N GLY A 364 7.31 4.52 2.81
CA GLY A 364 5.85 4.39 2.68
C GLY A 364 5.15 5.22 3.75
N LEU A 365 4.25 6.11 3.35
CA LEU A 365 3.57 7.04 4.26
C LEU A 365 2.04 6.89 4.23
N PHE A 366 1.45 6.56 5.38
CA PHE A 366 0.00 6.47 5.58
C PHE A 366 -0.50 7.55 6.52
N THR A 367 -1.56 8.27 6.15
CA THR A 367 -2.23 9.26 7.01
C THR A 367 -3.75 9.15 6.93
N GLN A 368 -4.40 9.35 8.07
CA GLN A 368 -5.85 9.47 8.14
C GLN A 368 -6.34 10.93 8.04
N SER A 369 -5.42 11.90 8.04
CA SER A 369 -5.73 13.33 7.95
C SER A 369 -5.06 13.96 6.74
N GLY A 370 -5.83 14.69 5.94
CA GLY A 370 -5.33 15.42 4.77
C GLY A 370 -4.34 16.53 5.16
N ALA A 371 -4.68 17.35 6.15
CA ALA A 371 -3.83 18.45 6.60
C ALA A 371 -2.50 17.95 7.19
N ILE A 372 -2.53 16.88 8.00
CA ILE A 372 -1.31 16.23 8.50
C ILE A 372 -0.51 15.61 7.35
N GLY A 373 -1.20 15.04 6.36
CA GLY A 373 -0.58 14.53 5.13
C GLY A 373 0.23 15.59 4.40
N ILE A 374 -0.35 16.78 4.19
CA ILE A 374 0.35 17.92 3.59
C ILE A 374 1.58 18.29 4.42
N ALA A 375 1.44 18.42 5.74
CA ALA A 375 2.55 18.77 6.62
C ALA A 375 3.70 17.74 6.55
N LEU A 376 3.37 16.44 6.49
CA LEU A 376 4.34 15.35 6.36
C LEU A 376 5.03 15.36 4.99
N LEU A 377 4.27 15.52 3.91
CA LEU A 377 4.81 15.62 2.55
C LEU A 377 5.77 16.81 2.43
N SER A 378 5.34 18.00 2.87
CA SER A 378 6.20 19.19 2.87
C SER A 378 7.41 19.04 3.80
N GLY A 379 7.26 18.38 4.94
CA GLY A 379 8.35 18.09 5.87
C GLY A 379 9.43 17.18 5.26
N LEU A 380 9.00 16.13 4.56
CA LEU A 380 9.91 15.23 3.83
C LEU A 380 10.56 15.96 2.64
N HIS A 381 9.77 16.71 1.85
CA HIS A 381 10.26 17.44 0.69
C HIS A 381 11.32 18.48 1.04
N ARG A 382 11.08 19.35 2.05
CA ARG A 382 12.06 20.35 2.50
C ARG A 382 13.39 19.72 2.92
N ARG A 383 13.31 18.49 3.43
CA ARG A 383 14.48 17.75 3.84
C ARG A 383 15.00 16.85 2.70
N GLY A 384 14.53 16.94 1.46
CA GLY A 384 15.02 16.12 0.35
C GLY A 384 14.80 14.60 0.52
N ALA A 385 13.78 14.17 1.28
CA ALA A 385 13.40 12.76 1.32
C ALA A 385 12.33 12.44 0.29
N GLY A 386 12.55 11.31 -0.38
CA GLY A 386 11.57 10.72 -1.26
C GLY A 386 10.66 9.71 -0.57
N LEU A 387 9.58 9.40 -1.27
CA LEU A 387 8.59 8.41 -0.87
C LEU A 387 8.61 7.26 -1.86
N SER A 388 8.24 6.08 -1.41
CA SER A 388 7.82 4.98 -2.30
C SER A 388 6.34 5.12 -2.63
N SER A 389 5.54 5.44 -1.61
CA SER A 389 4.10 5.62 -1.71
C SER A 389 3.57 6.53 -0.61
N PHE A 390 2.54 7.32 -0.93
CA PHE A 390 1.78 8.12 0.03
C PHE A 390 0.30 7.84 -0.08
N ILE A 391 -0.37 7.71 1.07
CA ILE A 391 -1.78 7.41 1.14
C ILE A 391 -2.47 8.28 2.18
N SER A 392 -3.45 9.04 1.73
CA SER A 392 -4.46 9.65 2.59
C SER A 392 -5.73 8.81 2.58
N SER A 393 -6.03 8.11 3.68
CA SER A 393 -7.23 7.27 3.73
C SER A 393 -8.52 8.06 3.90
N GLY A 394 -8.44 9.36 4.23
CA GLY A 394 -9.60 10.15 4.64
C GLY A 394 -10.38 9.44 5.75
N ASN A 395 -11.70 9.32 5.55
CA ASN A 395 -12.60 8.64 6.48
C ASN A 395 -12.32 7.14 6.66
N ARG A 396 -11.47 6.53 5.82
CA ARG A 396 -11.07 5.12 5.89
C ARG A 396 -12.29 4.20 5.88
N ALA A 397 -13.18 4.40 4.92
CA ALA A 397 -14.44 3.68 4.85
C ALA A 397 -14.28 2.23 4.35
N ASP A 398 -13.25 1.96 3.54
CA ASP A 398 -12.98 0.64 2.97
C ASP A 398 -11.52 0.22 3.19
N VAL A 399 -10.58 0.75 2.40
CA VAL A 399 -9.14 0.44 2.54
C VAL A 399 -8.57 1.13 3.79
N SER A 400 -7.70 0.42 4.52
CA SER A 400 -7.15 0.84 5.80
C SER A 400 -5.63 0.66 5.88
N GLY A 401 -5.02 1.18 6.94
CA GLY A 401 -3.60 0.96 7.21
C GLY A 401 -3.23 -0.53 7.38
N ASN A 402 -4.19 -1.41 7.69
CA ASN A 402 -3.94 -2.85 7.71
C ASN A 402 -3.62 -3.39 6.32
N ASP A 403 -4.36 -2.95 5.31
CA ASP A 403 -4.16 -3.36 3.91
C ASP A 403 -2.78 -2.90 3.43
N PHE A 404 -2.38 -1.66 3.77
CA PHE A 404 -1.04 -1.14 3.45
C PHE A 404 0.09 -1.84 4.19
N LEU A 405 -0.09 -2.24 5.45
CA LEU A 405 0.90 -3.07 6.16
C LEU A 405 1.08 -4.44 5.49
N GLN A 406 0.04 -5.00 4.87
CA GLN A 406 0.13 -6.26 4.12
C GLN A 406 0.89 -6.08 2.81
N TYR A 407 0.64 -4.96 2.10
CA TYR A 407 1.36 -4.57 0.89
C TYR A 407 2.84 -4.30 1.16
N TRP A 408 3.13 -3.37 2.08
CA TRP A 408 4.50 -2.96 2.39
C TRP A 408 5.36 -4.06 3.00
N HIS A 409 4.78 -5.12 3.55
CA HIS A 409 5.56 -6.24 4.08
C HIS A 409 6.48 -6.87 3.01
N GLU A 410 6.00 -7.01 1.78
CA GLU A 410 6.73 -7.64 0.68
C GLU A 410 7.21 -6.66 -0.40
N ASP A 411 6.76 -5.41 -0.36
CA ASP A 411 7.10 -4.38 -1.36
C ASP A 411 8.60 -4.02 -1.35
N PRO A 412 9.39 -4.35 -2.37
CA PRO A 412 10.84 -4.10 -2.37
C PRO A 412 11.21 -2.60 -2.41
N ASP A 413 10.27 -1.74 -2.80
CA ASP A 413 10.49 -0.30 -2.94
C ASP A 413 10.28 0.45 -1.61
N THR A 414 9.76 -0.21 -0.58
CA THR A 414 9.51 0.38 0.74
C THR A 414 10.38 -0.27 1.82
N ASP A 415 11.23 0.52 2.47
CA ASP A 415 12.07 0.08 3.60
C ASP A 415 11.52 0.55 4.95
N VAL A 416 10.93 1.74 4.99
CA VAL A 416 10.43 2.36 6.22
C VAL A 416 8.96 2.71 6.07
N VAL A 417 8.17 2.35 7.07
CA VAL A 417 6.73 2.62 7.11
C VAL A 417 6.43 3.70 8.15
N LEU A 418 5.86 4.81 7.71
CA LEU A 418 5.39 5.89 8.57
C LEU A 418 3.86 5.91 8.57
N MET A 419 3.24 5.93 9.76
CA MET A 419 1.78 5.98 9.87
C MET A 419 1.32 7.02 10.88
N TYR A 420 0.50 7.96 10.42
CA TYR A 420 -0.31 8.80 11.29
C TYR A 420 -1.71 8.19 11.45
N LEU A 421 -2.04 7.80 12.69
CA LEU A 421 -3.27 7.08 13.03
C LEU A 421 -4.13 7.85 14.06
N GLU A 422 -5.34 8.20 13.68
CA GLU A 422 -6.37 8.73 14.56
C GLU A 422 -7.25 7.63 15.16
N SER A 423 -7.45 6.52 14.44
CA SER A 423 -8.04 5.30 15.00
C SER A 423 -7.54 4.01 14.34
N ILE A 424 -7.63 2.92 15.10
CA ILE A 424 -7.28 1.56 14.66
C ILE A 424 -8.57 0.76 14.58
N GLY A 425 -8.99 0.36 13.37
CA GLY A 425 -10.27 -0.32 13.17
C GLY A 425 -10.34 -1.71 13.80
N ASN A 426 -9.36 -2.57 13.49
CA ASN A 426 -9.23 -3.89 14.10
C ASN A 426 -7.87 -3.97 14.82
N PRO A 427 -7.80 -3.67 16.13
CA PRO A 427 -6.55 -3.65 16.88
C PRO A 427 -5.82 -5.00 16.90
N ARG A 428 -6.56 -6.13 16.93
CA ARG A 428 -5.96 -7.47 16.91
C ARG A 428 -5.26 -7.74 15.57
N LYS A 429 -5.93 -7.44 14.46
CA LYS A 429 -5.34 -7.55 13.12
C LYS A 429 -4.18 -6.58 12.97
N PHE A 430 -4.36 -5.31 13.32
CA PHE A 430 -3.29 -4.30 13.26
C PHE A 430 -2.04 -4.74 14.01
N THR A 431 -2.16 -5.13 15.27
CA THR A 431 -1.01 -5.55 16.11
C THR A 431 -0.28 -6.75 15.51
N ARG A 432 -1.03 -7.73 14.99
CA ARG A 432 -0.45 -8.91 14.30
C ARG A 432 0.32 -8.50 13.03
N LEU A 433 -0.26 -7.64 12.21
CA LEU A 433 0.33 -7.20 10.96
C LEU A 433 1.55 -6.30 11.21
N ALA A 434 1.41 -5.33 12.09
CA ALA A 434 2.48 -4.44 12.51
C ALA A 434 3.67 -5.24 13.07
N ARG A 435 3.44 -6.27 13.91
CA ARG A 435 4.51 -7.16 14.39
C ARG A 435 5.25 -7.87 13.26
N ARG A 436 4.51 -8.40 12.28
CA ARG A 436 5.10 -9.11 11.15
C ARG A 436 5.89 -8.17 10.24
N THR A 437 5.39 -6.96 10.00
CA THR A 437 6.07 -5.95 9.17
C THR A 437 7.28 -5.37 9.90
N ALA A 438 7.15 -4.99 11.18
CA ALA A 438 8.23 -4.45 12.02
C ALA A 438 9.42 -5.40 12.18
N ALA A 439 9.22 -6.71 12.04
CA ALA A 439 10.29 -7.70 12.08
C ALA A 439 11.25 -7.62 10.88
N VAL A 440 10.82 -7.02 9.76
CA VAL A 440 11.61 -6.91 8.52
C VAL A 440 11.83 -5.48 8.07
N LYS A 441 10.95 -4.55 8.47
CA LYS A 441 10.92 -3.15 8.03
C LYS A 441 10.48 -2.25 9.19
N PRO A 442 11.23 -1.21 9.57
CA PRO A 442 10.83 -0.32 10.64
C PRO A 442 9.44 0.29 10.41
N VAL A 443 8.58 0.21 11.45
CA VAL A 443 7.24 0.81 11.45
C VAL A 443 7.20 1.89 12.52
N VAL A 444 7.03 3.15 12.09
CA VAL A 444 6.93 4.32 12.97
C VAL A 444 5.50 4.84 12.98
N VAL A 445 4.94 5.05 14.17
CA VAL A 445 3.54 5.47 14.34
C VAL A 445 3.43 6.71 15.21
N VAL A 446 2.70 7.70 14.70
CA VAL A 446 2.09 8.75 15.53
C VAL A 446 0.63 8.43 15.74
N LYS A 447 0.23 8.34 17.00
CA LYS A 447 -1.17 8.21 17.39
C LYS A 447 -1.73 9.59 17.76
N GLY A 448 -2.65 10.11 16.94
CA GLY A 448 -3.45 11.30 17.25
C GLY A 448 -4.55 11.01 18.28
N ALA A 449 -5.21 12.06 18.78
CA ALA A 449 -6.42 11.94 19.64
C ALA A 449 -6.24 11.04 20.89
N ARG A 450 -5.08 11.13 21.55
CA ARG A 450 -4.63 10.24 22.65
C ARG A 450 -5.51 10.26 23.89
N HIS A 451 -6.13 11.41 24.17
CA HIS A 451 -6.86 11.66 25.42
C HIS A 451 -8.33 11.98 25.21
N SER A 452 -8.73 12.31 23.98
CA SER A 452 -10.12 12.69 23.70
C SER A 452 -11.07 11.50 23.80
N GLY A 453 -10.56 10.27 23.62
CA GLY A 453 -11.37 9.05 23.47
C GLY A 453 -12.34 9.11 22.29
N SER A 454 -12.37 10.22 21.54
CA SER A 454 -13.34 10.48 20.51
C SER A 454 -13.00 9.67 19.27
N VAL A 455 -14.01 9.03 18.70
CA VAL A 455 -13.89 8.45 17.36
C VAL A 455 -13.74 9.62 16.38
N PRO A 456 -12.68 9.64 15.54
CA PRO A 456 -12.52 10.68 14.54
C PRO A 456 -13.78 10.81 13.67
N PRO A 457 -14.22 12.03 13.34
CA PRO A 457 -15.32 12.21 12.40
C PRO A 457 -15.07 11.40 11.13
N GLY A 458 -16.05 10.66 10.65
CA GLY A 458 -15.88 9.81 9.47
C GLY A 458 -15.58 8.33 9.76
N HIS A 459 -14.90 8.02 10.86
CA HIS A 459 -14.39 6.67 11.11
C HIS A 459 -15.45 5.74 11.71
N ALA A 460 -15.68 4.60 11.07
CA ALA A 460 -16.57 3.55 11.58
C ALA A 460 -15.82 2.56 12.47
N VAL A 461 -15.42 2.99 13.67
CA VAL A 461 -14.76 2.13 14.67
C VAL A 461 -15.53 2.08 15.97
N PRO A 462 -15.52 0.96 16.70
CA PRO A 462 -16.05 0.92 18.06
C PRO A 462 -15.36 1.98 18.92
N PHE A 463 -16.13 2.70 19.71
CA PHE A 463 -15.57 3.57 20.73
C PHE A 463 -14.90 2.72 21.81
N THR A 464 -13.61 2.97 22.07
CA THR A 464 -12.84 2.23 23.08
C THR A 464 -12.20 3.20 24.06
N ARG A 465 -12.38 2.98 25.37
CA ARG A 465 -11.69 3.73 26.43
C ARG A 465 -10.40 3.04 26.88
N ILE A 466 -9.64 2.48 25.95
CA ILE A 466 -8.37 1.85 26.29
C ILE A 466 -7.38 2.96 26.67
N PRO A 467 -6.71 2.89 27.83
CA PRO A 467 -5.72 3.89 28.21
C PRO A 467 -4.60 3.98 27.17
N ASP A 468 -4.11 5.19 26.91
CA ASP A 468 -3.06 5.42 25.92
C ASP A 468 -1.77 4.64 26.24
N ALA A 469 -1.43 4.47 27.53
CA ALA A 469 -0.32 3.64 27.98
C ALA A 469 -0.47 2.16 27.55
N THR A 470 -1.68 1.61 27.56
CA THR A 470 -1.95 0.25 27.09
C THR A 470 -1.75 0.15 25.58
N VAL A 471 -2.20 1.16 24.82
CA VAL A 471 -1.94 1.22 23.37
C VAL A 471 -0.44 1.31 23.09
N GLY A 472 0.29 2.15 23.84
CA GLY A 472 1.75 2.26 23.74
C GLY A 472 2.46 0.93 24.04
N ALA A 473 2.05 0.21 25.08
CA ALA A 473 2.62 -1.09 25.41
C ALA A 473 2.36 -2.14 24.31
N LEU A 474 1.17 -2.15 23.71
CA LEU A 474 0.83 -3.05 22.60
C LEU A 474 1.64 -2.74 21.34
N LEU A 475 1.80 -1.46 20.99
CA LEU A 475 2.64 -1.03 19.87
C LEU A 475 4.10 -1.45 20.09
N ARG A 476 4.63 -1.21 21.29
CA ARG A 476 5.99 -1.63 21.65
C ARG A 476 6.17 -3.15 21.58
N GLN A 477 5.20 -3.95 22.05
CA GLN A 477 5.22 -5.41 21.93
C GLN A 477 5.06 -5.90 20.47
N ALA A 478 4.59 -5.04 19.57
CA ALA A 478 4.58 -5.30 18.14
C ALA A 478 5.86 -4.81 17.44
N GLY A 479 6.85 -4.27 18.16
CA GLY A 479 8.06 -3.71 17.54
C GLY A 479 7.82 -2.40 16.79
N VAL A 480 6.68 -1.74 17.01
CA VAL A 480 6.37 -0.44 16.43
C VAL A 480 7.08 0.65 17.23
N ILE A 481 7.80 1.52 16.53
CA ILE A 481 8.41 2.73 17.08
C ILE A 481 7.30 3.77 17.20
N ARG A 482 6.90 4.08 18.42
CA ARG A 482 5.89 5.11 18.65
C ARG A 482 6.60 6.44 18.89
N VAL A 483 6.15 7.49 18.21
CA VAL A 483 6.63 8.86 18.41
C VAL A 483 5.47 9.80 18.77
N ASP A 484 5.82 10.97 19.29
CA ASP A 484 4.88 11.90 19.90
C ASP A 484 4.38 12.99 18.97
N THR A 485 5.24 13.44 18.07
CA THR A 485 4.94 14.51 17.14
C THR A 485 5.04 14.08 15.69
N VAL A 486 4.37 14.84 14.81
CA VAL A 486 4.48 14.69 13.35
C VAL A 486 5.91 14.98 12.89
N THR A 487 6.61 15.89 13.58
CA THR A 487 8.02 16.18 13.34
C THR A 487 8.89 14.97 13.64
N GLU A 488 8.73 14.34 14.81
CA GLU A 488 9.46 13.11 15.16
C GLU A 488 9.16 11.95 14.20
N LEU A 489 7.95 11.87 13.64
CA LEU A 489 7.61 10.86 12.64
C LEU A 489 8.47 11.00 11.38
N VAL A 490 8.66 12.24 10.92
CA VAL A 490 9.57 12.54 9.81
C VAL A 490 11.00 12.27 10.25
N ASP A 491 11.42 12.76 11.42
CA ASP A 491 12.80 12.64 11.90
C ASP A 491 13.27 11.20 12.02
N ALA A 492 12.47 10.36 12.68
CA ALA A 492 12.73 8.93 12.82
C ALA A 492 12.71 8.23 11.46
N GLY A 493 11.74 8.58 10.59
CA GLY A 493 11.66 8.03 9.25
C GLY A 493 12.89 8.30 8.40
N LEU A 494 13.41 9.53 8.45
CA LEU A 494 14.62 9.94 7.75
C LEU A 494 15.85 9.19 8.24
N MET A 495 15.99 9.06 9.56
CA MET A 495 17.11 8.32 10.16
C MET A 495 17.07 6.85 9.72
N LEU A 496 15.91 6.20 9.86
CA LEU A 496 15.73 4.78 9.53
C LEU A 496 15.90 4.48 8.04
N ALA A 497 15.56 5.43 7.16
CA ALA A 497 15.69 5.26 5.71
C ALA A 497 17.09 5.60 5.20
N GLY A 498 17.82 6.49 5.89
CA GLY A 498 19.11 7.01 5.44
C GLY A 498 20.35 6.46 6.14
N GLN A 499 20.19 5.75 7.27
CA GLN A 499 21.30 5.29 8.11
C GLN A 499 21.18 3.80 8.47
N PRO A 500 22.31 3.09 8.65
CA PRO A 500 22.30 1.71 9.11
C PRO A 500 21.80 1.60 10.55
N LEU A 501 21.26 0.45 10.92
CA LEU A 501 20.90 0.19 12.32
C LEU A 501 22.18 0.05 13.18
N PRO A 502 22.21 0.66 14.38
CA PRO A 502 23.34 0.50 15.28
C PRO A 502 23.41 -0.94 15.80
N ARG A 503 24.63 -1.45 15.99
CA ARG A 503 24.84 -2.82 16.53
C ARG A 503 24.56 -2.93 18.03
N GLY A 504 24.49 -1.80 18.71
CA GLY A 504 24.32 -1.71 20.16
C GLY A 504 23.96 -0.29 20.59
N PRO A 505 23.87 -0.06 21.91
CA PRO A 505 23.39 1.19 22.46
C PRO A 505 24.49 2.23 22.67
N ARG A 506 25.75 1.97 22.28
CA ARG A 506 26.87 2.87 22.60
C ARG A 506 26.93 4.04 21.61
N VAL A 507 26.92 5.27 22.12
CA VAL A 507 26.85 6.48 21.28
C VAL A 507 28.08 7.34 21.51
N ALA A 508 28.86 7.60 20.46
CA ALA A 508 29.88 8.64 20.49
C ALA A 508 29.22 10.00 20.24
N ILE A 509 29.58 11.01 21.05
CA ILE A 509 29.10 12.38 20.87
C ILE A 509 30.33 13.24 20.59
N LEU A 510 30.32 13.98 19.48
CA LEU A 510 31.42 14.90 19.13
C LEU A 510 30.86 16.22 18.60
N GLY A 511 31.52 17.33 18.88
CA GLY A 511 31.08 18.61 18.38
C GLY A 511 31.84 19.79 18.94
N ASN A 512 31.50 21.01 18.51
CA ASN A 512 32.19 22.26 18.89
C ASN A 512 31.47 23.04 20.01
N SER A 513 30.58 22.38 20.75
CA SER A 513 29.83 22.97 21.86
C SER A 513 29.70 21.97 23.00
N GLU A 514 30.39 22.24 24.10
CA GLU A 514 30.30 21.45 25.34
C GLU A 514 28.85 21.33 25.84
N SER A 515 28.10 22.44 25.86
CA SER A 515 26.71 22.46 26.32
C SER A 515 25.78 21.57 25.49
N LEU A 516 25.91 21.59 24.16
CA LEU A 516 25.12 20.69 23.30
C LEU A 516 25.55 19.23 23.47
N GLY A 517 26.86 18.99 23.69
CA GLY A 517 27.39 17.66 23.99
C GLY A 517 26.77 17.09 25.27
N LEU A 518 26.68 17.88 26.34
CA LEU A 518 26.06 17.49 27.61
C LEU A 518 24.55 17.25 27.48
N LEU A 519 23.81 18.13 26.78
CA LEU A 519 22.38 17.92 26.52
C LEU A 519 22.12 16.63 25.72
N THR A 520 22.95 16.37 24.72
CA THR A 520 22.88 15.13 23.92
C THR A 520 23.21 13.91 24.78
N TYR A 521 24.19 14.01 25.68
CA TYR A 521 24.57 12.96 26.61
C TYR A 521 23.41 12.60 27.56
N ASP A 522 22.76 13.60 28.16
CA ASP A 522 21.62 13.42 29.06
C ASP A 522 20.39 12.87 28.32
N ALA A 523 20.14 13.31 27.09
CA ALA A 523 19.09 12.76 26.24
C ALA A 523 19.33 11.27 25.92
N CYS A 524 20.58 10.90 25.60
CA CYS A 524 20.95 9.49 25.38
C CYS A 524 20.67 8.64 26.63
N LEU A 525 21.07 9.11 27.82
CA LEU A 525 20.80 8.38 29.07
C LEU A 525 19.30 8.25 29.36
N THR A 526 18.52 9.29 29.09
CA THR A 526 17.06 9.29 29.29
C THR A 526 16.37 8.22 28.44
N GLU A 527 16.83 8.05 27.20
CA GLU A 527 16.34 7.02 26.26
C GLU A 527 16.98 5.63 26.47
N GLY A 528 17.83 5.48 27.50
CA GLY A 528 18.47 4.21 27.84
C GLY A 528 19.64 3.79 26.94
N LEU A 529 20.17 4.74 26.15
CA LEU A 529 21.43 4.57 25.41
C LEU A 529 22.65 4.70 26.34
N ARG A 530 23.82 4.32 25.84
CA ARG A 530 25.10 4.35 26.57
C ARG A 530 26.05 5.35 25.91
N PRO A 531 25.90 6.65 26.14
CA PRO A 531 26.79 7.64 25.55
C PRO A 531 28.21 7.54 26.13
N LEU A 532 29.22 7.73 25.28
CA LEU A 532 30.59 7.98 25.68
C LEU A 532 30.74 9.44 26.14
N PRO A 533 31.77 9.79 26.95
CA PRO A 533 32.05 11.18 27.28
C PRO A 533 32.10 12.05 26.01
N PRO A 534 31.37 13.17 25.95
CA PRO A 534 31.38 14.03 24.76
C PRO A 534 32.78 14.51 24.41
N ARG A 535 33.16 14.38 23.14
CA ARG A 535 34.40 14.93 22.60
C ARG A 535 34.16 16.36 22.14
N ASP A 536 34.51 17.32 22.98
CA ASP A 536 34.50 18.73 22.61
C ASP A 536 35.70 19.07 21.69
N LEU A 537 35.39 19.55 20.50
CA LEU A 537 36.34 20.01 19.49
C LEU A 537 36.68 21.50 19.67
N THR A 538 36.06 22.17 20.64
CA THR A 538 36.12 23.61 20.91
C THR A 538 35.42 24.45 19.84
N THR A 539 35.04 25.68 20.18
CA THR A 539 34.35 26.62 19.27
C THR A 539 35.18 27.04 18.05
N ALA A 540 36.49 26.80 18.07
CA ALA A 540 37.42 27.06 16.98
C ALA A 540 37.54 25.88 15.98
N ALA A 541 36.81 24.78 16.19
CA ALA A 541 36.87 23.61 15.33
C ALA A 541 36.51 23.93 13.87
N THR A 542 37.39 23.54 12.96
CA THR A 542 37.20 23.64 11.52
C THR A 542 36.49 22.40 10.96
N PRO A 543 35.91 22.45 9.74
CA PRO A 543 35.37 21.27 9.07
C PRO A 543 36.33 20.07 9.01
N SER A 544 37.64 20.32 8.89
CA SER A 544 38.67 19.27 8.90
C SER A 544 38.77 18.55 10.25
N ASP A 545 38.59 19.27 11.35
CA ASP A 545 38.59 18.70 12.71
C ASP A 545 37.37 17.80 12.90
N PHE A 546 36.19 18.24 12.45
CA PHE A 546 34.97 17.43 12.43
C PHE A 546 35.14 16.15 11.61
N ARG A 547 35.71 16.25 10.40
CA ARG A 547 36.01 15.09 9.54
C ARG A 547 36.92 14.09 10.23
N ALA A 548 38.03 14.55 10.82
CA ALA A 548 38.99 13.68 11.49
C ALA A 548 38.38 13.00 12.72
N ALA A 549 37.64 13.75 13.54
CA ALA A 549 36.97 13.22 14.73
C ALA A 549 35.88 12.19 14.36
N LEU A 550 35.06 12.48 13.34
CA LEU A 550 34.03 11.56 12.88
C LEU A 550 34.64 10.29 12.27
N ALA A 551 35.67 10.40 11.43
CA ALA A 551 36.35 9.23 10.86
C ALA A 551 36.92 8.31 11.95
N GLN A 552 37.51 8.87 13.01
CA GLN A 552 37.99 8.11 14.15
C GLN A 552 36.85 7.41 14.90
N ALA A 553 35.75 8.11 15.20
CA ALA A 553 34.61 7.51 15.88
C ALA A 553 33.98 6.37 15.05
N LEU A 554 33.91 6.52 13.73
CA LEU A 554 33.31 5.51 12.86
C LEU A 554 34.07 4.19 12.82
N VAL A 555 35.39 4.20 13.03
CA VAL A 555 36.22 2.98 13.11
C VAL A 555 36.38 2.42 14.53
N ASP A 556 35.97 3.16 15.56
CA ASP A 556 36.17 2.78 16.97
C ASP A 556 35.16 1.71 17.44
N ASP A 557 35.61 0.50 17.72
CA ASP A 557 34.72 -0.59 18.18
C ASP A 557 34.04 -0.32 19.54
N ASP A 558 34.39 0.76 20.25
CA ASP A 558 33.74 1.18 21.50
C ASP A 558 32.44 1.98 21.30
N CYS A 559 32.10 2.37 20.06
CA CYS A 559 30.81 2.99 19.75
C CYS A 559 30.05 2.29 18.62
N ASP A 560 28.72 2.34 18.71
CA ASP A 560 27.79 1.74 17.76
C ASP A 560 27.07 2.77 16.89
N ALA A 561 27.07 4.05 17.30
CA ALA A 561 26.47 5.20 16.62
C ALA A 561 27.24 6.48 16.95
N VAL A 562 27.11 7.52 16.10
CA VAL A 562 27.75 8.83 16.32
C VAL A 562 26.72 9.96 16.22
N VAL A 563 26.72 10.88 17.19
CA VAL A 563 25.97 12.14 17.14
C VAL A 563 26.96 13.29 17.05
N VAL A 564 26.82 14.11 16.02
CA VAL A 564 27.63 15.31 15.79
C VAL A 564 26.83 16.53 16.23
N THR A 565 27.36 17.31 17.17
CA THR A 565 26.76 18.60 17.56
C THR A 565 27.51 19.76 16.90
N ALA A 566 26.78 20.71 16.32
CA ALA A 566 27.38 21.80 15.55
C ALA A 566 26.72 23.16 15.88
N ILE A 567 27.56 24.14 16.21
CA ILE A 567 27.21 25.56 16.24
C ILE A 567 28.05 26.31 15.20
N PRO A 568 27.65 27.52 14.78
CA PRO A 568 28.49 28.34 13.91
C PRO A 568 29.88 28.53 14.54
N TRP A 569 30.94 28.21 13.79
CA TRP A 569 32.31 28.45 14.26
C TRP A 569 32.73 29.88 13.93
N VAL A 570 33.72 30.39 14.64
CA VAL A 570 34.29 31.71 14.40
C VAL A 570 35.58 31.52 13.62
N GLY A 571 35.63 31.99 12.36
CA GLY A 571 36.85 31.96 11.56
C GLY A 571 37.96 32.85 12.15
N GLU A 572 39.21 32.69 11.69
CA GLU A 572 40.38 33.45 12.18
C GLU A 572 40.19 34.99 12.12
N ASN A 573 39.30 35.47 11.25
CA ASN A 573 38.98 36.89 11.08
C ASN A 573 37.76 37.39 11.88
N GLY A 574 37.14 36.55 12.71
CA GLY A 574 35.99 36.95 13.54
C GLY A 574 34.67 37.13 12.80
N VAL A 575 34.60 36.72 11.53
CA VAL A 575 33.40 36.77 10.67
C VAL A 575 32.94 35.35 10.36
N THR A 576 31.63 35.09 10.46
CA THR A 576 30.99 33.87 9.91
C THR A 576 31.03 33.93 8.39
N GLU A 577 31.68 32.97 7.73
CA GLU A 577 31.82 33.00 6.28
C GLU A 577 30.55 32.43 5.60
N SER A 578 30.13 33.04 4.50
CA SER A 578 29.00 32.52 3.72
C SER A 578 29.42 31.19 3.07
N GLY A 579 28.69 30.10 3.35
CA GLY A 579 28.98 28.76 2.81
C GLY A 579 29.49 27.75 3.86
N ASP A 580 29.68 28.17 5.11
CA ASP A 580 30.16 27.32 6.22
C ASP A 580 29.38 26.01 6.36
N GLY A 581 28.04 26.06 6.26
CA GLY A 581 27.21 24.85 6.33
C GLY A 581 27.51 23.82 5.24
N GLU A 582 27.82 24.25 4.02
CA GLU A 582 28.09 23.37 2.88
C GLU A 582 29.45 22.68 2.98
N VAL A 583 30.46 23.43 3.45
CA VAL A 583 31.82 22.91 3.65
C VAL A 583 31.83 21.87 4.78
N LEU A 584 31.16 22.17 5.90
CA LEU A 584 31.02 21.19 6.99
C LEU A 584 30.21 19.97 6.53
N ALA A 585 29.13 20.15 5.77
CA ALA A 585 28.38 19.03 5.21
C ALA A 585 29.24 18.13 4.32
N ALA A 586 30.14 18.71 3.50
CA ALA A 586 31.06 17.94 2.66
C ALA A 586 32.08 17.16 3.49
N ALA A 587 32.63 17.78 4.53
CA ALA A 587 33.61 17.16 5.42
C ALA A 587 33.01 15.97 6.20
N LEU A 588 31.79 16.11 6.72
CA LEU A 588 31.07 15.02 7.40
C LEU A 588 30.75 13.86 6.44
N ARG A 589 30.30 14.16 5.22
CA ARG A 589 30.03 13.14 4.19
C ARG A 589 31.27 12.36 3.81
N ASP A 590 32.40 13.04 3.61
CA ASP A 590 33.66 12.38 3.28
C ASP A 590 34.09 11.41 4.39
N ALA A 591 33.98 11.81 5.67
CA ALA A 591 34.24 10.91 6.79
C ALA A 591 33.29 9.70 6.79
N SER A 592 31.97 9.90 6.64
CA SER A 592 30.99 8.81 6.62
C SER A 592 31.17 7.84 5.45
N ALA A 593 31.64 8.31 4.29
CA ALA A 593 31.90 7.46 3.13
C ALA A 593 33.05 6.46 3.38
N THR A 594 34.01 6.80 4.24
CA THR A 594 35.17 5.92 4.52
C THR A 594 34.85 4.75 5.45
N ALA A 595 33.81 4.84 6.28
CA ALA A 595 33.43 3.81 7.25
C ALA A 595 31.91 3.83 7.52
N PRO A 596 31.08 3.35 6.57
CA PRO A 596 29.64 3.58 6.60
C PRO A 596 28.88 2.64 7.56
N ALA A 597 29.56 1.87 8.42
CA ALA A 597 28.96 0.80 9.20
C ALA A 597 28.08 1.25 10.38
N LYS A 598 28.20 2.52 10.79
CA LYS A 598 27.51 3.07 11.96
C LYS A 598 26.61 4.24 11.56
N PRO A 599 25.43 4.40 12.19
CA PRO A 599 24.59 5.57 11.96
C PRO A 599 25.26 6.85 12.48
N VAL A 600 25.11 7.91 11.70
CA VAL A 600 25.52 9.28 12.05
C VAL A 600 24.29 10.19 12.03
N ALA A 601 24.14 11.02 13.06
CA ALA A 601 23.14 12.08 13.09
C ALA A 601 23.81 13.42 13.45
N VAL A 602 23.28 14.52 12.92
CA VAL A 602 23.76 15.88 13.21
C VAL A 602 22.69 16.64 13.98
N VAL A 603 23.10 17.31 15.05
CA VAL A 603 22.28 18.25 15.82
C VAL A 603 22.93 19.62 15.70
N HIS A 604 22.18 20.64 15.29
CA HIS A 604 22.75 21.96 15.00
C HIS A 604 21.95 23.14 15.59
N VAL A 605 22.62 24.26 15.86
CA VAL A 605 21.98 25.53 16.27
C VAL A 605 22.23 26.58 15.19
N GLU A 606 21.17 27.23 14.67
CA GLU A 606 21.29 28.32 13.67
C GLU A 606 22.09 28.00 12.38
N MET A 607 22.32 26.71 12.07
CA MET A 607 23.00 26.25 10.85
C MET A 607 22.03 25.63 9.83
N GLY A 608 21.00 26.36 9.40
CA GLY A 608 20.03 25.86 8.41
C GLY A 608 20.66 25.37 7.09
N ALA A 609 21.67 26.09 6.60
CA ALA A 609 22.42 25.73 5.39
C ALA A 609 23.15 24.38 5.51
N LEU A 610 23.58 23.97 6.72
CA LEU A 610 24.17 22.65 6.95
C LEU A 610 23.13 21.55 6.73
N ALA A 611 21.92 21.74 7.27
CA ALA A 611 20.82 20.79 7.10
C ALA A 611 20.39 20.68 5.63
N ASP A 612 20.29 21.82 4.92
CA ASP A 612 19.96 21.86 3.50
C ASP A 612 21.04 21.17 2.66
N ALA A 613 22.33 21.41 2.95
CA ALA A 613 23.45 20.79 2.24
C ALA A 613 23.52 19.27 2.46
N LEU A 614 23.28 18.81 3.69
CA LEU A 614 23.21 17.38 4.01
C LEU A 614 21.98 16.69 3.38
N ALA A 615 20.87 17.41 3.25
CA ALA A 615 19.67 16.94 2.53
C ALA A 615 19.88 16.89 1.00
N ALA A 616 20.42 17.95 0.40
CA ALA A 616 20.59 18.11 -1.04
C ALA A 616 21.58 17.10 -1.64
N ALA A 617 22.61 16.70 -0.89
CA ALA A 617 23.60 15.72 -1.32
C ALA A 617 23.01 14.31 -1.58
N ALA A 618 21.80 14.04 -1.09
CA ALA A 618 21.08 12.77 -1.31
C ALA A 618 20.05 12.85 -2.45
N SER A 619 19.86 14.01 -3.08
CA SER A 619 18.96 14.16 -4.22
C SER A 619 19.65 13.65 -5.48
N THR A 620 19.10 12.60 -6.10
CA THR A 620 19.52 12.10 -7.42
C THR A 620 18.93 12.92 -8.58
N ALA A 621 18.26 14.04 -8.27
CA ALA A 621 17.70 14.91 -9.30
C ALA A 621 18.81 15.57 -10.14
N PRO A 622 18.59 15.80 -11.44
CA PRO A 622 19.41 16.71 -12.22
C PRO A 622 19.41 18.08 -11.53
N ARG A 623 20.59 18.58 -11.14
CA ARG A 623 20.72 19.96 -10.67
C ARG A 623 20.27 20.87 -11.80
N SER A 624 19.24 21.68 -11.58
CA SER A 624 18.96 22.78 -12.49
C SER A 624 20.10 23.78 -12.34
N ASP A 625 20.95 23.86 -13.35
CA ASP A 625 21.89 24.98 -13.49
C ASP A 625 21.05 26.26 -13.59
N ARG A 626 20.81 26.91 -12.44
CA ARG A 626 20.50 28.33 -12.43
C ARG A 626 21.81 29.03 -12.73
N SER A 627 22.08 29.24 -14.01
CA SER A 627 23.06 30.23 -14.44
C SER A 627 22.58 31.60 -13.93
N ASP A 628 23.27 32.13 -12.92
CA ASP A 628 23.21 33.54 -12.57
C ASP A 628 23.72 34.34 -13.77
N GLY A 629 22.78 34.70 -14.65
CA GLY A 629 22.98 35.71 -15.67
C GLY A 629 23.00 37.08 -15.02
N GLY A 630 24.14 37.43 -14.40
CA GLY A 630 24.46 38.81 -14.06
C GLY A 630 24.62 39.62 -15.34
N GLY A 631 23.53 40.22 -15.82
CA GLY A 631 23.58 41.26 -16.83
C GLY A 631 24.09 42.57 -16.22
N PRO A 632 25.12 43.22 -16.79
CA PRO A 632 25.57 44.52 -16.31
C PRO A 632 24.59 45.62 -16.70
N ALA A 633 24.60 46.68 -15.89
CA ALA A 633 23.72 47.83 -15.93
C ALA A 633 23.67 48.56 -17.29
N ASP A 634 22.46 49.01 -17.64
CA ASP A 634 22.21 50.03 -18.67
C ASP A 634 22.96 51.32 -18.33
N GLY A 635 23.86 51.71 -19.24
CA GLY A 635 24.52 53.01 -19.27
C GLY A 635 24.61 53.47 -20.73
N ALA A 636 23.95 54.59 -21.02
CA ALA A 636 23.85 55.25 -22.32
C ALA A 636 25.20 55.52 -23.01
N ASP A 637 25.27 55.39 -24.34
CA ASP A 637 25.37 56.53 -25.31
C ASP A 637 25.47 55.99 -26.77
N PRO A 638 25.47 56.83 -27.85
CA PRO A 638 24.75 56.55 -29.09
C PRO A 638 25.67 56.40 -30.33
N ASP A 639 25.04 56.23 -31.49
CA ASP A 639 25.56 56.46 -32.85
C ASP A 639 26.74 55.61 -33.37
N GLY A 640 26.54 55.01 -34.54
CA GLY A 640 27.64 54.47 -35.34
C GLY A 640 27.24 53.43 -36.37
N GLU A 641 26.93 53.89 -37.58
CA GLU A 641 26.67 53.14 -38.80
C GLU A 641 27.89 52.32 -39.33
N HIS A 642 27.63 51.52 -40.38
CA HIS A 642 28.55 50.80 -41.30
C HIS A 642 29.03 49.41 -40.82
N GLY A 643 29.09 48.34 -41.63
CA GLY A 643 28.81 48.14 -43.05
C GLY A 643 29.22 46.71 -43.44
N GLN A 644 28.43 46.10 -44.32
CA GLN A 644 28.74 45.10 -45.37
C GLN A 644 29.89 44.06 -45.19
N ALA A 645 29.45 42.78 -45.25
CA ALA A 645 29.80 41.73 -46.23
C ALA A 645 31.28 41.31 -46.46
N VAL A 646 31.53 40.00 -46.53
CA VAL A 646 31.83 39.20 -47.75
C VAL A 646 32.47 37.84 -47.37
N ALA A 647 32.19 36.85 -48.23
CA ALA A 647 32.50 35.42 -48.19
C ALA A 647 33.97 35.02 -48.40
N GLY A 648 34.31 33.75 -48.10
CA GLY A 648 35.39 33.00 -48.78
C GLY A 648 35.92 31.75 -48.03
N PRO A 649 36.43 30.70 -48.73
CA PRO A 649 36.09 29.30 -48.43
C PRO A 649 37.29 28.31 -48.26
N GLY A 650 36.99 27.02 -48.03
CA GLY A 650 37.85 25.83 -48.26
C GLY A 650 38.48 25.24 -47.00
N THR A 651 38.50 23.93 -46.73
CA THR A 651 38.94 22.81 -47.60
C THR A 651 38.59 21.43 -47.00
N LEU A 652 38.60 20.42 -47.87
CA LEU A 652 38.25 18.99 -47.73
C LEU A 652 39.37 18.11 -47.14
N SER A 653 39.03 16.90 -46.64
CA SER A 653 39.68 15.58 -46.91
C SER A 653 39.20 14.53 -45.86
N GLU A 654 38.28 13.62 -46.18
CA GLU A 654 38.45 12.23 -46.70
C GLU A 654 38.83 11.14 -45.67
N ALA A 655 38.01 10.08 -45.67
CA ALA A 655 38.06 8.84 -44.88
C ALA A 655 39.06 7.80 -45.48
N PRO A 656 39.22 6.53 -45.00
CA PRO A 656 38.16 5.48 -45.06
C PRO A 656 38.20 4.35 -43.99
N ASP A 657 37.14 3.55 -44.01
CA ASP A 657 36.93 2.21 -43.37
C ASP A 657 37.44 1.08 -44.33
N PRO A 658 37.66 -0.19 -43.91
CA PRO A 658 36.59 -1.19 -44.12
C PRO A 658 36.54 -2.47 -43.21
N ALA A 659 35.29 -2.88 -42.95
CA ALA A 659 34.58 -4.17 -42.81
C ALA A 659 35.19 -5.62 -42.91
N ALA A 660 34.42 -6.53 -42.24
CA ALA A 660 34.02 -7.95 -42.54
C ALA A 660 34.80 -9.14 -41.91
N GLY A 661 34.26 -10.30 -41.45
CA GLY A 661 32.89 -10.85 -41.27
C GLY A 661 32.86 -12.38 -40.88
N ARG A 662 31.84 -12.81 -40.08
CA ARG A 662 31.02 -14.10 -40.03
C ARG A 662 31.68 -15.54 -39.93
N PRO A 663 30.93 -16.68 -39.77
CA PRO A 663 29.88 -17.14 -38.78
C PRO A 663 29.90 -18.66 -38.32
N GLY A 664 29.14 -19.05 -37.26
CA GLY A 664 28.43 -20.36 -36.98
C GLY A 664 29.20 -21.69 -36.74
N PRO A 665 28.61 -22.83 -36.21
CA PRO A 665 27.19 -23.21 -36.05
C PRO A 665 26.80 -23.97 -34.72
N THR A 666 25.62 -24.64 -34.77
CA THR A 666 24.65 -25.19 -33.78
C THR A 666 24.92 -26.53 -33.05
N GLY A 667 24.27 -26.78 -31.89
CA GLY A 667 23.79 -28.13 -31.46
C GLY A 667 23.65 -28.38 -29.93
N PRO A 668 22.67 -29.17 -29.45
CA PRO A 668 22.07 -29.06 -28.10
C PRO A 668 22.46 -30.18 -27.10
N THR A 669 22.49 -29.91 -25.77
CA THR A 669 22.30 -30.97 -24.74
C THR A 669 22.09 -30.43 -23.30
N ALA A 670 21.01 -30.94 -22.68
CA ALA A 670 20.72 -31.27 -21.27
C ALA A 670 21.53 -30.68 -20.09
N ALA A 671 20.78 -30.19 -19.09
CA ALA A 671 21.18 -29.99 -17.68
C ALA A 671 21.46 -31.34 -16.98
N PRO A 672 22.20 -31.40 -15.84
CA PRO A 672 21.66 -30.89 -14.56
C PRO A 672 22.68 -30.28 -13.56
N GLY A 673 22.16 -29.44 -12.65
CA GLY A 673 22.64 -29.33 -11.28
C GLY A 673 23.89 -28.48 -11.02
N GLY A 674 23.68 -27.20 -10.72
CA GLY A 674 24.68 -26.34 -10.08
C GLY A 674 23.97 -25.29 -9.24
N ALA A 675 24.28 -25.26 -7.94
CA ALA A 675 23.78 -24.26 -7.02
C ALA A 675 24.34 -22.89 -7.41
N GLU A 676 23.50 -22.03 -7.99
CA GLU A 676 23.84 -20.62 -8.19
C GLU A 676 23.63 -19.87 -6.88
N THR A 677 24.76 -19.47 -6.31
CA THR A 677 24.89 -18.36 -5.38
C THR A 677 24.06 -17.19 -5.86
N ALA A 678 23.11 -16.75 -5.02
CA ALA A 678 22.36 -15.53 -5.24
C ALA A 678 23.34 -14.38 -5.49
N ASP A 679 23.33 -13.84 -6.71
CA ASP A 679 24.02 -12.61 -7.05
C ASP A 679 23.54 -11.52 -6.10
N ALA A 680 24.46 -11.04 -5.26
CA ALA A 680 24.23 -9.89 -4.43
C ALA A 680 23.98 -8.68 -5.36
N PRO A 681 22.96 -7.84 -5.10
CA PRO A 681 22.75 -6.65 -5.91
C PRO A 681 24.00 -5.76 -5.83
N SER A 682 24.49 -5.34 -7.00
CA SER A 682 25.60 -4.41 -7.12
C SER A 682 25.27 -3.12 -6.35
N PRO A 683 26.14 -2.62 -5.46
CA PRO A 683 25.89 -1.38 -4.74
C PRO A 683 26.08 -0.22 -5.71
N GLY A 684 24.98 0.38 -6.15
CA GLY A 684 25.02 1.76 -6.67
C GLY A 684 25.64 2.66 -5.60
N ALA A 685 26.48 3.61 -6.00
CA ALA A 685 27.24 4.48 -5.11
C ALA A 685 26.33 5.09 -4.01
N ASP A 686 26.44 4.53 -2.82
CA ASP A 686 25.57 4.73 -1.67
C ASP A 686 26.00 5.98 -0.91
N THR A 687 25.67 7.18 -1.42
CA THR A 687 25.81 8.42 -0.64
C THR A 687 24.71 8.44 0.42
N ARG A 688 24.98 7.74 1.53
CA ARG A 688 24.08 7.65 2.69
C ARG A 688 23.79 9.03 3.24
N ARG A 689 22.52 9.29 3.50
CA ARG A 689 22.05 10.59 3.92
C ARG A 689 22.25 10.77 5.42
N ILE A 690 23.07 11.73 5.83
CA ILE A 690 23.23 12.11 7.24
C ILE A 690 22.07 13.04 7.61
N PRO A 691 21.14 12.62 8.49
CA PRO A 691 20.08 13.49 8.94
C PRO A 691 20.62 14.59 9.85
N ALA A 692 20.08 15.80 9.69
CA ALA A 692 20.41 16.97 10.49
C ALA A 692 19.14 17.53 11.14
N TYR A 693 19.25 17.84 12.44
CA TYR A 693 18.15 18.26 13.27
C TYR A 693 18.50 19.56 14.01
N PRO A 694 17.59 20.54 14.11
CA PRO A 694 17.81 21.68 14.97
C PRO A 694 17.85 21.24 16.44
N ALA A 695 18.78 21.79 17.23
CA ALA A 695 18.76 21.67 18.68
C ALA A 695 17.57 22.47 19.20
N ALA A 696 16.52 21.77 19.63
CA ALA A 696 15.27 22.34 20.12
C ALA A 696 15.35 22.75 21.59
#